data_AF-A0A8C9Y628-F1
#
_entry.id   AF-A0A8C9Y628-F1
#
_cell.length_a   1.000
_cell.length_b   1.000
_cell.length_c   1.000
_cell.angle_alpha   90.00
_cell.angle_beta   90.00
_cell.angle_gamma   90.00
#
_symmetry.space_group_name_H-M   'P 1'
#
loop_
_entity.id
_entity.type
_entity.pdbx_description
1 polymer ?
#
loop_
_entity_poly.entity_id
_entity_poly.type
_entity_poly.pdbx_seq_one_letter_code
_entity_poly.pdbx_strand_id
1 'polypeptide(L)'
;LRPTRSAKRAEKCNVIYNKSLLTVSECPPLGLESLKVKDNQLRASSYKRRGLGPHRGRLNIQSGVDDGDIYDGGWCAQYRDKMQWLEVDALRLTRFIGVILQGRSSIWSWNVVHTYKVQFSNDSLVWKPCMNGTEEAVFEGNQDTETPVLALFSTSTVARYIRINPQTWYQNGTQGDICLRAEVLGCTLPDPNNIYAWQTQPTESKDKLDFRHHNYKEMRKLMKSVNEACPDITRIYSIGKSYTGLKLYVMEISDNPGKHELGEPEFRYVAGMHGNEVLGRELLLNLMQYMCQEYKQGDQRIVHLVTETRIHLLPSMNPDGYEMAFKKGSELAGWGFGRYSYEGIDMNHNFADLNSGMWSAIELATDQSKLINHYFPIPEQYTSEEAFVASETRAVINWMQNIPFVLSANLHGGELVVVYPFDMTRDWAPHEHTPTADESFFRWLATVYASTNQVMSNPDRRPCHNKDFIRYNNIINGAAWHNVPGSMNDFSYLHTNCFEVTVELSCDKFPHASELPIEWENNRESLLVYMEQVHRGIKGVVRDKDTEAGIADAIIKVDDIDHHIRSVTDGDYWRLLNPGEYQVTVSAEGYFPSSRTCQVMYDHYPTICDFRLTKMPKQRLKDILARGGKLPKDLQLRRLKPGKF
;
A
#
# COMPACT_ATOMS: atom_id res chain seq x y z
N LEU A 1 -38.88 42.78 -31.53
CA LEU A 1 -38.65 41.97 -32.75
C LEU A 1 -38.38 40.52 -32.34
N ARG A 2 -39.36 39.63 -32.52
CA ARG A 2 -39.15 38.17 -32.45
C ARG A 2 -38.50 37.71 -33.76
N PRO A 3 -37.63 36.69 -33.71
CA PRO A 3 -37.76 35.56 -34.64
C PRO A 3 -37.60 34.22 -33.89
N THR A 4 -38.65 33.41 -33.83
CA THR A 4 -38.93 32.22 -34.68
C THR A 4 -38.13 30.96 -34.33
N ARG A 5 -38.88 30.01 -33.73
CA ARG A 5 -38.52 28.59 -33.56
C ARG A 5 -38.31 27.94 -34.92
N SER A 6 -37.21 27.21 -35.10
CA SER A 6 -37.15 26.08 -36.02
C SER A 6 -36.77 24.82 -35.24
N ALA A 7 -37.60 23.80 -35.39
CA ALA A 7 -37.42 22.49 -34.79
C ALA A 7 -36.44 21.68 -35.66
N LYS A 8 -35.39 21.14 -35.06
CA LYS A 8 -34.69 19.96 -35.57
C LYS A 8 -34.87 18.81 -34.59
N ARG A 9 -35.59 17.82 -35.08
CA ARG A 9 -35.90 16.53 -34.48
C ARG A 9 -34.58 15.74 -34.46
N ALA A 10 -33.95 15.62 -33.30
CA ALA A 10 -32.85 14.68 -33.11
C ALA A 10 -33.46 13.28 -32.94
N GLU A 11 -33.11 12.38 -33.86
CA GLU A 11 -33.45 10.97 -33.79
C GLU A 11 -32.90 10.38 -32.48
N LYS A 12 -33.80 9.82 -31.68
CA LYS A 12 -33.43 8.95 -30.57
C LYS A 12 -32.87 7.66 -31.17
N CYS A 13 -31.54 7.51 -31.17
CA CYS A 13 -30.93 6.19 -31.19
C CYS A 13 -31.29 5.49 -29.87
N ASN A 14 -32.40 4.76 -29.88
CA ASN A 14 -32.70 3.76 -28.87
C ASN A 14 -31.66 2.63 -29.00
N VAL A 15 -30.56 2.77 -28.27
CA VAL A 15 -29.71 1.61 -27.96
C VAL A 15 -30.51 0.77 -26.97
N ILE A 16 -31.17 -0.26 -27.50
CA ILE A 16 -31.74 -1.34 -26.72
C ILE A 16 -30.56 -2.00 -26.02
N TYR A 17 -30.36 -1.70 -24.74
CA TYR A 17 -29.49 -2.46 -23.86
C TYR A 17 -30.05 -3.87 -23.77
N ASN A 18 -29.54 -4.77 -24.61
CA ASN A 18 -29.84 -6.18 -24.51
C ASN A 18 -29.17 -6.68 -23.23
N LYS A 19 -29.99 -6.89 -22.20
CA LYS A 19 -29.62 -7.25 -20.83
C LYS A 19 -29.18 -8.72 -20.69
N SER A 20 -28.59 -9.28 -21.75
CA SER A 20 -28.27 -10.71 -21.90
C SER A 20 -26.78 -11.01 -22.11
N LEU A 21 -25.89 -10.03 -21.94
CA LEU A 21 -24.41 -10.23 -21.95
C LEU A 21 -23.79 -10.30 -20.54
N LEU A 22 -24.60 -10.26 -19.49
CA LEU A 22 -24.16 -10.50 -18.12
C LEU A 22 -24.32 -11.99 -17.81
N THR A 23 -23.33 -12.80 -18.21
CA THR A 23 -22.94 -14.11 -17.64
C THR A 23 -22.00 -14.81 -18.63
N VAL A 24 -20.83 -14.20 -18.91
CA VAL A 24 -19.72 -15.02 -19.36
C VAL A 24 -19.04 -15.49 -18.08
N SER A 25 -19.19 -16.78 -17.77
CA SER A 25 -18.31 -17.44 -16.81
C SER A 25 -16.91 -17.48 -17.43
N GLU A 26 -16.21 -16.35 -17.41
CA GLU A 26 -14.90 -16.20 -18.06
C GLU A 26 -13.85 -16.86 -17.19
N CYS A 27 -13.10 -17.75 -17.82
CA CYS A 27 -11.96 -18.37 -17.20
C CYS A 27 -10.96 -17.32 -16.69
N PRO A 28 -10.36 -17.53 -15.51
CA PRO A 28 -9.41 -16.60 -14.95
C PRO A 28 -8.13 -16.50 -15.82
N PRO A 29 -7.29 -15.48 -15.59
CA PRO A 29 -5.93 -15.49 -16.09
C PRO A 29 -5.18 -16.72 -15.56
N LEU A 30 -4.26 -17.24 -16.37
CA LEU A 30 -3.38 -18.34 -15.95
C LEU A 30 -2.34 -17.87 -14.93
N GLY A 31 -2.04 -16.57 -14.90
CA GLY A 31 -1.16 -15.91 -13.94
C GLY A 31 0.26 -15.77 -14.47
N LEU A 32 0.38 -15.24 -15.69
CA LEU A 32 1.65 -14.78 -16.24
C LEU A 32 2.14 -13.55 -15.47
N GLU A 33 1.24 -12.60 -15.16
CA GLU A 33 1.54 -11.41 -14.34
C GLU A 33 1.78 -11.76 -12.88
N SER A 34 0.85 -12.48 -12.24
CA SER A 34 0.93 -12.90 -10.83
C SER A 34 2.01 -13.94 -10.52
N LEU A 35 2.80 -14.34 -11.52
CA LEU A 35 3.89 -15.32 -11.44
C LEU A 35 3.46 -16.76 -11.10
N LYS A 36 2.16 -17.06 -11.09
CA LYS A 36 1.63 -18.42 -10.96
C LYS A 36 2.12 -19.34 -12.08
N VAL A 37 2.25 -18.83 -13.30
CA VAL A 37 2.94 -19.51 -14.41
C VAL A 37 4.44 -19.36 -14.21
N LYS A 38 5.15 -20.47 -14.04
CA LYS A 38 6.61 -20.49 -13.82
C LYS A 38 7.39 -20.26 -15.11
N ASP A 39 8.63 -19.79 -15.00
CA ASP A 39 9.49 -19.49 -16.16
C ASP A 39 9.71 -20.71 -17.07
N ASN A 40 9.75 -21.93 -16.51
CA ASN A 40 9.91 -23.17 -17.28
C ASN A 40 8.66 -23.58 -18.09
N GLN A 41 7.51 -22.95 -17.83
CA GLN A 41 6.28 -23.11 -18.61
C GLN A 41 6.24 -22.17 -19.82
N LEU A 42 7.21 -21.26 -19.96
CA LEU A 42 7.27 -20.28 -21.04
C LEU A 42 8.40 -20.63 -22.02
N ARG A 43 8.07 -20.69 -23.30
CA ARG A 43 9.03 -20.94 -24.40
C ARG A 43 8.82 -19.96 -25.53
N ALA A 44 9.82 -19.81 -26.39
CA ALA A 44 9.70 -19.00 -27.59
C ALA A 44 10.46 -19.62 -28.76
N SER A 45 10.07 -19.26 -29.98
CA SER A 45 10.76 -19.61 -31.21
C SER A 45 12.22 -19.15 -31.22
N SER A 46 12.44 -17.94 -30.74
CA SER A 46 13.74 -17.28 -30.63
C SER A 46 13.64 -16.10 -29.67
N TYR A 47 14.77 -15.59 -29.21
CA TYR A 47 14.82 -14.34 -28.44
C TYR A 47 16.18 -13.66 -28.62
N LYS A 48 16.21 -12.32 -28.54
CA LYS A 48 17.43 -11.55 -28.83
C LYS A 48 18.56 -11.74 -27.83
N ARG A 49 18.19 -11.76 -26.56
CA ARG A 49 19.10 -11.88 -25.42
C ARG A 49 18.30 -12.30 -24.20
N ARG A 50 18.99 -12.68 -23.13
CA ARG A 50 18.35 -13.17 -21.90
C ARG A 50 17.30 -12.20 -21.34
N GLY A 51 17.60 -10.90 -21.27
CA GLY A 51 16.64 -9.89 -20.81
C GLY A 51 15.37 -9.75 -21.65
N LEU A 52 15.35 -10.31 -22.88
CA LEU A 52 14.19 -10.33 -23.79
C LEU A 52 13.66 -11.75 -24.03
N GLY A 53 13.92 -12.67 -23.11
CA GLY A 53 13.50 -14.07 -23.21
C GLY A 53 12.00 -14.29 -22.94
N PRO A 54 11.49 -15.51 -23.16
CA PRO A 54 10.07 -15.83 -22.96
C PRO A 54 9.59 -15.60 -21.53
N HIS A 55 10.46 -15.77 -20.52
CA HIS A 55 10.16 -15.48 -19.11
C HIS A 55 9.81 -14.00 -18.83
N ARG A 56 10.12 -13.11 -19.77
CA ARG A 56 9.79 -11.68 -19.72
C ARG A 56 8.55 -11.34 -20.56
N GLY A 57 7.96 -12.30 -21.28
CA GLY A 57 6.75 -12.09 -22.09
C GLY A 57 5.46 -12.03 -21.27
N ARG A 58 5.49 -11.46 -20.08
CA ARG A 58 4.39 -11.45 -19.10
C ARG A 58 3.74 -10.09 -19.05
N LEU A 59 2.43 -10.06 -18.91
CA LEU A 59 1.66 -8.82 -18.76
C LEU A 59 2.23 -7.96 -17.62
N ASN A 60 2.25 -6.65 -17.84
CA ASN A 60 2.71 -5.61 -16.93
C ASN A 60 4.14 -5.73 -16.39
N ILE A 61 4.98 -6.64 -16.91
CA ILE A 61 6.38 -6.70 -16.48
C ILE A 61 7.10 -5.38 -16.79
N GLN A 62 7.81 -4.84 -15.80
CA GLN A 62 8.53 -3.57 -15.95
C GLN A 62 9.99 -3.79 -16.36
N SER A 63 10.51 -2.90 -17.19
CA SER A 63 11.94 -2.85 -17.51
C SER A 63 12.75 -2.16 -16.42
N GLY A 64 14.07 -2.38 -16.41
CA GLY A 64 15.01 -1.43 -15.81
C GLY A 64 15.04 -0.08 -16.53
N VAL A 65 15.85 0.84 -16.00
CA VAL A 65 16.16 2.12 -16.65
C VAL A 65 17.06 1.90 -17.88
N ASP A 66 17.91 0.87 -17.87
CA ASP A 66 18.81 0.55 -18.96
C ASP A 66 18.22 -0.50 -19.91
N ASP A 67 18.24 -0.23 -21.22
CA ASP A 67 18.02 -1.23 -22.25
C ASP A 67 19.36 -1.94 -22.50
N GLY A 68 19.46 -3.23 -22.25
CA GLY A 68 20.80 -3.83 -22.31
C GLY A 68 20.93 -5.17 -21.64
N ASP A 69 20.26 -5.24 -20.51
CA ASP A 69 20.63 -6.09 -19.39
C ASP A 69 19.77 -7.36 -19.36
N ILE A 70 19.65 -7.94 -18.18
CA ILE A 70 18.83 -9.14 -17.95
C ILE A 70 17.38 -8.80 -17.55
N TYR A 71 16.99 -7.53 -17.55
CA TYR A 71 15.73 -7.00 -17.03
C TYR A 71 14.96 -6.11 -18.03
N ASP A 72 15.05 -6.36 -19.33
CA ASP A 72 14.24 -5.62 -20.32
C ASP A 72 12.74 -5.97 -20.25
N GLY A 73 11.83 -5.05 -20.57
CA GLY A 73 10.40 -5.18 -20.29
C GLY A 73 9.56 -5.96 -21.31
N GLY A 74 9.98 -7.16 -21.75
CA GLY A 74 9.14 -8.00 -22.62
C GLY A 74 9.88 -9.18 -23.25
N TRP A 75 9.16 -10.06 -23.95
CA TRP A 75 9.80 -11.00 -24.88
C TRP A 75 10.00 -10.31 -26.23
N CYS A 76 11.20 -10.42 -26.81
CA CYS A 76 11.46 -9.99 -28.19
C CYS A 76 12.14 -11.07 -29.01
N ALA A 77 11.58 -11.38 -30.18
CA ALA A 77 12.12 -12.37 -31.09
C ALA A 77 13.46 -11.93 -31.71
N GLN A 78 14.35 -12.90 -31.97
CA GLN A 78 15.64 -12.66 -32.65
C GLN A 78 15.43 -12.30 -34.13
N TYR A 79 14.50 -12.98 -34.79
CA TYR A 79 14.23 -12.82 -36.22
C TYR A 79 12.93 -12.04 -36.45
N ARG A 80 12.87 -11.30 -37.55
CA ARG A 80 11.74 -10.43 -37.91
C ARG A 80 10.91 -11.06 -39.03
N ASP A 81 10.34 -12.23 -38.74
CA ASP A 81 9.51 -12.97 -39.67
C ASP A 81 8.23 -13.47 -38.97
N LYS A 82 7.29 -14.01 -39.76
CA LYS A 82 5.99 -14.48 -39.26
C LYS A 82 6.05 -15.88 -38.61
N MET A 83 7.24 -16.49 -38.50
CA MET A 83 7.43 -17.80 -37.90
C MET A 83 7.70 -17.72 -36.39
N GLN A 84 7.72 -16.50 -35.83
CA GLN A 84 7.99 -16.29 -34.42
C GLN A 84 6.78 -16.60 -33.53
N TRP A 85 7.02 -17.07 -32.31
CA TRP A 85 5.97 -17.37 -31.35
C TRP A 85 6.45 -17.30 -29.89
N LEU A 86 5.52 -16.94 -29.01
CA LEU A 86 5.60 -17.14 -27.55
C LEU A 86 4.63 -18.27 -27.18
N GLU A 87 5.11 -19.24 -26.40
CA GLU A 87 4.38 -20.45 -26.00
C GLU A 87 4.20 -20.50 -24.49
N VAL A 88 3.00 -20.92 -24.06
CA VAL A 88 2.66 -21.18 -22.66
C VAL A 88 2.20 -22.64 -22.51
N ASP A 89 2.84 -23.37 -21.60
CA ASP A 89 2.41 -24.70 -21.14
C ASP A 89 1.50 -24.57 -19.91
N ALA A 90 0.21 -24.86 -20.06
CA ALA A 90 -0.75 -24.84 -18.96
C ALA A 90 -0.61 -26.05 -18.00
N LEU A 91 0.35 -26.96 -18.27
CA LEU A 91 0.65 -28.23 -17.57
C LEU A 91 -0.47 -29.28 -17.63
N ARG A 92 -1.71 -28.85 -17.85
CA ARG A 92 -2.93 -29.65 -17.87
C ARG A 92 -3.79 -29.24 -19.04
N LEU A 93 -4.77 -30.09 -19.37
CA LEU A 93 -5.81 -29.73 -20.32
C LEU A 93 -6.57 -28.51 -19.78
N THR A 94 -6.54 -27.45 -20.55
CA THR A 94 -7.09 -26.14 -20.21
C THR A 94 -7.99 -25.70 -21.35
N ARG A 95 -9.18 -25.22 -21.02
CA ARG A 95 -10.06 -24.54 -21.96
C ARG A 95 -9.59 -23.10 -22.09
N PHE A 96 -8.89 -22.79 -23.16
CA PHE A 96 -8.47 -21.43 -23.47
C PHE A 96 -9.61 -20.62 -24.09
N ILE A 97 -9.76 -19.38 -23.66
CA ILE A 97 -10.85 -18.49 -24.10
C ILE A 97 -10.35 -17.15 -24.67
N GLY A 98 -9.12 -16.76 -24.40
CA GLY A 98 -8.58 -15.49 -24.88
C GLY A 98 -7.13 -15.26 -24.50
N VAL A 99 -6.58 -14.18 -25.04
CA VAL A 99 -5.24 -13.65 -24.77
C VAL A 99 -5.36 -12.15 -24.55
N ILE A 100 -4.58 -11.63 -23.61
CA ILE A 100 -4.38 -10.21 -23.42
C ILE A 100 -2.95 -9.89 -23.86
N LEU A 101 -2.80 -8.96 -24.79
CA LEU A 101 -1.50 -8.55 -25.31
C LEU A 101 -1.15 -7.15 -24.83
N GLN A 102 0.14 -6.91 -24.60
CA GLN A 102 0.68 -5.59 -24.25
C GLN A 102 2.04 -5.40 -24.95
N GLY A 103 2.37 -4.17 -25.34
CA GLY A 103 3.66 -3.87 -25.98
C GLY A 103 4.83 -3.96 -24.98
N ARG A 104 6.07 -3.81 -25.46
CA ARG A 104 7.27 -3.87 -24.59
C ARG A 104 7.35 -2.64 -23.69
N SER A 105 7.58 -2.85 -22.39
CA SER A 105 8.00 -1.78 -21.47
C SER A 105 9.48 -1.43 -21.74
N SER A 106 9.71 -0.18 -22.15
CA SER A 106 11.05 0.42 -22.33
C SER A 106 10.89 1.92 -22.51
N ILE A 107 11.81 2.70 -21.92
CA ILE A 107 11.89 4.14 -22.15
C ILE A 107 12.70 4.49 -23.41
N TRP A 108 13.44 3.53 -23.96
CA TRP A 108 14.36 3.73 -25.09
C TRP A 108 13.79 3.20 -26.41
N SER A 109 12.88 2.23 -26.35
CA SER A 109 12.43 1.47 -27.50
C SER A 109 10.90 1.42 -27.57
N TRP A 110 10.35 1.75 -28.74
CA TRP A 110 8.92 1.58 -29.00
C TRP A 110 8.67 0.30 -29.83
N ASN A 111 8.21 -0.76 -29.17
CA ASN A 111 7.97 -2.05 -29.82
C ASN A 111 6.59 -2.62 -29.45
N VAL A 112 5.77 -2.84 -30.48
CA VAL A 112 4.39 -3.34 -30.35
C VAL A 112 4.07 -4.34 -31.46
N VAL A 113 3.22 -5.32 -31.16
CA VAL A 113 2.62 -6.24 -32.13
C VAL A 113 1.21 -5.77 -32.44
N HIS A 114 0.93 -5.48 -33.73
CA HIS A 114 -0.35 -4.95 -34.17
C HIS A 114 -1.36 -6.04 -34.48
N THR A 115 -0.93 -7.18 -35.02
CA THR A 115 -1.81 -8.33 -35.25
C THR A 115 -1.10 -9.63 -34.97
N TYR A 116 -1.84 -10.65 -34.53
CA TYR A 116 -1.30 -11.97 -34.24
C TYR A 116 -2.32 -13.07 -34.52
N LYS A 117 -1.83 -14.31 -34.62
CA LYS A 117 -2.63 -15.54 -34.66
C LYS A 117 -2.38 -16.35 -33.40
N VAL A 118 -3.27 -17.29 -33.10
CA VAL A 118 -3.11 -18.21 -31.98
C VAL A 118 -3.13 -19.65 -32.49
N GLN A 119 -2.30 -20.51 -31.91
CA GLN A 119 -2.27 -21.94 -32.20
C GLN A 119 -2.32 -22.75 -30.90
N PHE A 120 -2.86 -23.96 -30.96
CA PHE A 120 -3.00 -24.86 -29.82
C PHE A 120 -2.38 -26.23 -30.10
N SER A 121 -1.89 -26.89 -29.05
CA SER A 121 -1.35 -28.24 -29.13
C SER A 121 -1.57 -29.03 -27.84
N ASN A 122 -1.57 -30.36 -27.95
CA ASN A 122 -1.59 -31.28 -26.80
C ASN A 122 -0.25 -32.00 -26.59
N ASP A 123 0.61 -32.03 -27.61
CA ASP A 123 1.85 -32.82 -27.63
C ASP A 123 3.09 -31.96 -27.93
N SER A 124 2.93 -30.65 -28.11
CA SER A 124 3.94 -29.67 -28.55
C SER A 124 4.50 -29.89 -29.97
N LEU A 125 4.03 -30.91 -30.70
CA LEU A 125 4.47 -31.27 -32.05
C LEU A 125 3.46 -30.86 -33.11
N VAL A 126 2.18 -31.22 -32.91
CA VAL A 126 1.10 -30.91 -33.83
C VAL A 126 0.34 -29.69 -33.34
N TRP A 127 0.32 -28.64 -34.16
CA TRP A 127 -0.29 -27.35 -33.84
C TRP A 127 -1.50 -27.10 -34.72
N LYS A 128 -2.61 -26.72 -34.10
CA LYS A 128 -3.87 -26.38 -34.78
C LYS A 128 -4.16 -24.88 -34.61
N PRO A 129 -4.48 -24.15 -35.68
CA PRO A 129 -4.80 -22.73 -35.56
C PRO A 129 -6.13 -22.52 -34.84
N CYS A 130 -6.22 -21.40 -34.12
CA CYS A 130 -7.50 -20.87 -33.66
C CYS A 130 -8.31 -20.44 -34.89
N MET A 131 -9.56 -20.89 -34.98
CA MET A 131 -10.43 -20.60 -36.12
C MET A 131 -11.49 -19.57 -35.76
N ASN A 132 -11.86 -18.74 -36.73
CA ASN A 132 -13.07 -17.93 -36.70
C ASN A 132 -14.01 -18.41 -37.80
N GLY A 133 -14.91 -19.33 -37.46
CA GLY A 133 -15.69 -20.07 -38.44
C GLY A 133 -14.79 -21.02 -39.24
N THR A 134 -14.64 -20.76 -40.54
CA THR A 134 -13.83 -21.59 -41.44
C THR A 134 -12.43 -21.05 -41.71
N GLU A 135 -12.13 -19.83 -41.29
CA GLU A 135 -10.85 -19.16 -41.54
C GLU A 135 -10.00 -19.10 -40.26
N GLU A 136 -8.67 -19.02 -40.40
CA GLU A 136 -7.79 -18.79 -39.26
C GLU A 136 -8.05 -17.41 -38.66
N ALA A 137 -8.27 -17.36 -37.34
CA ALA A 137 -8.52 -16.12 -36.64
C ALA A 137 -7.26 -15.25 -36.59
N VAL A 138 -7.39 -13.99 -37.03
CA VAL A 138 -6.38 -12.94 -36.83
C VAL A 138 -6.94 -11.98 -35.78
N PHE A 139 -6.14 -11.73 -34.75
CA PHE A 139 -6.50 -10.86 -33.63
C PHE A 139 -5.75 -9.55 -33.71
N GLU A 140 -6.43 -8.47 -33.34
CA GLU A 140 -5.83 -7.16 -33.15
C GLU A 140 -5.02 -7.14 -31.85
N GLY A 141 -3.83 -6.56 -31.92
CA GLY A 141 -2.91 -6.38 -30.81
C GLY A 141 -2.84 -4.93 -30.37
N ASN A 142 -1.64 -4.46 -30.05
CA ASN A 142 -1.42 -3.18 -29.39
C ASN A 142 -1.21 -2.02 -30.38
N GLN A 143 -1.61 -0.82 -29.93
CA GLN A 143 -1.35 0.45 -30.59
C GLN A 143 -0.32 1.30 -29.83
N ASP A 144 0.00 0.91 -28.60
CA ASP A 144 0.99 1.55 -27.72
C ASP A 144 1.64 0.49 -26.80
N THR A 145 2.62 0.89 -25.98
CA THR A 145 3.37 -0.05 -25.14
C THR A 145 2.69 -0.41 -23.82
N GLU A 146 1.73 0.38 -23.37
CA GLU A 146 1.19 0.33 -22.00
C GLU A 146 -0.21 -0.25 -21.90
N THR A 147 -1.05 -0.07 -22.92
CA THR A 147 -2.47 -0.45 -22.88
C THR A 147 -2.63 -1.94 -23.15
N PRO A 148 -3.15 -2.74 -22.19
CA PRO A 148 -3.51 -4.13 -22.45
C PRO A 148 -4.69 -4.24 -23.42
N VAL A 149 -4.61 -5.19 -24.35
CA VAL A 149 -5.64 -5.44 -25.37
C VAL A 149 -6.12 -6.88 -25.27
N LEU A 150 -7.40 -7.05 -24.88
CA LEU A 150 -8.08 -8.33 -24.80
C LEU A 150 -8.55 -8.79 -26.18
N ALA A 151 -8.22 -10.04 -26.53
CA ALA A 151 -8.83 -10.75 -27.64
C ALA A 151 -9.46 -12.05 -27.16
N LEU A 152 -10.79 -12.15 -27.27
CA LEU A 152 -11.55 -13.37 -26.98
C LEU A 152 -11.64 -14.25 -28.23
N PHE A 153 -11.57 -15.56 -28.03
CA PHE A 153 -11.72 -16.54 -29.09
C PHE A 153 -13.20 -16.77 -29.39
N SER A 154 -13.57 -16.77 -30.68
CA SER A 154 -14.95 -17.05 -31.10
C SER A 154 -15.41 -18.46 -30.69
N THR A 155 -14.47 -19.41 -30.60
CA THR A 155 -14.70 -20.75 -30.06
C THR A 155 -13.60 -21.09 -29.05
N SER A 156 -13.98 -21.39 -27.80
CA SER A 156 -13.04 -21.86 -26.79
C SER A 156 -12.39 -23.18 -27.23
N THR A 157 -11.09 -23.33 -27.03
CA THR A 157 -10.37 -24.54 -27.43
C THR A 157 -9.74 -25.22 -26.23
N VAL A 158 -9.93 -26.54 -26.11
CA VAL A 158 -9.29 -27.34 -25.07
C VAL A 158 -7.95 -27.84 -25.58
N ALA A 159 -6.87 -27.44 -24.91
CA ALA A 159 -5.52 -27.89 -25.22
C ALA A 159 -4.63 -27.82 -23.98
N ARG A 160 -3.39 -28.31 -24.06
CA ARG A 160 -2.38 -28.09 -23.01
C ARG A 160 -1.49 -26.87 -23.30
N TYR A 161 -1.14 -26.68 -24.57
CA TYR A 161 -0.24 -25.63 -25.01
C TYR A 161 -0.97 -24.61 -25.87
N ILE A 162 -0.56 -23.35 -25.73
CA ILE A 162 -1.00 -22.22 -26.56
C ILE A 162 0.23 -21.48 -27.09
N ARG A 163 0.18 -21.07 -28.36
CA ARG A 163 1.17 -20.19 -29.00
C ARG A 163 0.50 -18.90 -29.47
N ILE A 164 1.18 -17.79 -29.23
CA ILE A 164 0.87 -16.46 -29.77
C ILE A 164 1.87 -16.21 -30.91
N ASN A 165 1.37 -16.04 -32.13
CA ASN A 165 2.16 -15.94 -33.36
C ASN A 165 1.99 -14.54 -34.01
N PRO A 166 2.91 -13.59 -33.77
CA PRO A 166 2.85 -12.25 -34.36
C PRO A 166 2.80 -12.27 -35.89
N GLN A 167 1.93 -11.44 -36.48
CA GLN A 167 1.72 -11.34 -37.94
C GLN A 167 2.16 -9.99 -38.49
N THR A 168 1.83 -8.91 -37.78
CA THR A 168 2.30 -7.56 -38.06
C THR A 168 2.72 -6.88 -36.77
N TRP A 169 3.72 -6.01 -36.85
CA TRP A 169 4.31 -5.30 -35.72
C TRP A 169 4.75 -3.92 -36.20
N TYR A 170 5.10 -3.04 -35.26
CA TYR A 170 5.60 -1.73 -35.62
C TYR A 170 6.86 -1.84 -36.48
N GLN A 171 6.87 -1.09 -37.59
CA GLN A 171 8.01 -0.93 -38.48
C GLN A 171 8.15 0.54 -38.86
N ASN A 172 9.32 1.12 -38.58
CA ASN A 172 9.71 2.42 -39.10
C ASN A 172 11.07 2.27 -39.80
N GLY A 173 11.03 2.14 -41.13
CA GLY A 173 12.20 1.77 -41.91
C GLY A 173 12.69 0.34 -41.56
N THR A 174 13.95 0.21 -41.15
CA THR A 174 14.53 -1.06 -40.65
C THR A 174 14.43 -1.23 -39.13
N GLN A 175 13.80 -0.27 -38.44
CA GLN A 175 13.67 -0.25 -36.98
C GLN A 175 12.28 -0.77 -36.56
N GLY A 176 12.26 -1.60 -35.52
CA GLY A 176 11.05 -2.27 -35.04
C GLY A 176 11.26 -3.78 -34.86
N ASP A 177 11.07 -4.26 -33.64
CA ASP A 177 11.21 -5.67 -33.28
C ASP A 177 9.86 -6.28 -32.92
N ILE A 178 9.74 -7.59 -33.13
CA ILE A 178 8.60 -8.35 -32.63
C ILE A 178 8.78 -8.49 -31.14
N CYS A 179 8.07 -7.65 -30.37
CA CYS A 179 8.08 -7.69 -28.92
C CYS A 179 6.67 -7.64 -28.36
N LEU A 180 6.42 -8.46 -27.34
CA LEU A 180 5.14 -8.46 -26.64
C LEU A 180 5.28 -8.95 -25.19
N ARG A 181 4.31 -8.55 -24.40
CA ARG A 181 3.93 -9.04 -23.08
C ARG A 181 2.55 -9.66 -23.21
N ALA A 182 2.25 -10.69 -22.43
CA ALA A 182 0.96 -11.37 -22.55
C ALA A 182 0.42 -11.90 -21.21
N GLU A 183 -0.89 -12.05 -21.17
CA GLU A 183 -1.62 -12.91 -20.24
C GLU A 183 -2.54 -13.84 -21.04
N VAL A 184 -2.83 -15.02 -20.50
CA VAL A 184 -3.67 -16.03 -21.15
C VAL A 184 -4.87 -16.32 -20.26
N LEU A 185 -6.07 -16.31 -20.84
CA LEU A 185 -7.31 -16.64 -20.13
C LEU A 185 -7.68 -18.10 -20.38
N GLY A 186 -7.83 -18.89 -19.30
CA GLY A 186 -8.14 -20.32 -19.46
C GLY A 186 -8.54 -21.06 -18.18
N CYS A 187 -9.48 -21.99 -18.31
CA CYS A 187 -9.97 -22.81 -17.20
C CYS A 187 -9.29 -24.17 -17.26
N THR A 188 -8.53 -24.53 -16.24
CA THR A 188 -8.02 -25.90 -16.12
C THR A 188 -9.19 -26.87 -16.01
N LEU A 189 -9.14 -27.95 -16.79
CA LEU A 189 -10.16 -28.99 -16.75
C LEU A 189 -9.79 -30.03 -15.68
N PRO A 190 -10.78 -30.58 -14.97
CA PRO A 190 -10.53 -31.69 -14.06
C PRO A 190 -9.99 -32.89 -14.84
N ASP A 191 -8.92 -33.49 -14.34
CA ASP A 191 -8.39 -34.73 -14.87
C ASP A 191 -9.16 -35.90 -14.22
N PRO A 192 -9.97 -36.66 -14.99
CA PRO A 192 -10.76 -37.77 -14.44
C PRO A 192 -9.91 -38.93 -13.91
N ASN A 193 -8.62 -38.99 -14.25
CA ASN A 193 -7.68 -40.00 -13.76
C ASN A 193 -6.78 -39.49 -12.63
N ASN A 194 -6.92 -38.23 -12.22
CA ASN A 194 -6.13 -37.67 -11.13
C ASN A 194 -6.62 -38.19 -9.77
N ILE A 195 -6.01 -39.28 -9.32
CA ILE A 195 -6.19 -39.87 -7.99
C ILE A 195 -5.75 -38.95 -6.83
N TYR A 196 -5.19 -37.76 -7.10
CA TYR A 196 -4.81 -36.73 -6.11
C TYR A 196 -5.46 -35.37 -6.40
N ALA A 197 -6.77 -35.34 -6.71
CA ALA A 197 -7.50 -34.10 -7.00
C ALA A 197 -7.35 -33.02 -5.90
N TRP A 198 -7.18 -33.44 -4.63
CA TRP A 198 -6.98 -32.59 -3.44
C TRP A 198 -5.66 -31.81 -3.42
N GLN A 199 -4.65 -32.16 -4.21
CA GLN A 199 -3.40 -31.37 -4.30
C GLN A 199 -3.50 -30.19 -5.29
N THR A 200 -4.62 -30.09 -6.02
CA THR A 200 -4.69 -29.30 -7.26
C THR A 200 -5.85 -28.32 -7.33
N GLN A 201 -6.66 -28.26 -6.28
CA GLN A 201 -7.55 -27.14 -6.08
C GLN A 201 -6.73 -25.96 -5.54
N PRO A 202 -7.03 -24.71 -5.95
CA PRO A 202 -6.56 -23.56 -5.20
C PRO A 202 -6.93 -23.83 -3.75
N THR A 203 -5.99 -23.64 -2.83
CA THR A 203 -6.30 -23.64 -1.39
C THR A 203 -7.36 -22.58 -1.17
N GLU A 204 -8.64 -22.99 -1.16
CA GLU A 204 -9.72 -22.17 -0.64
C GLU A 204 -9.29 -21.81 0.78
N SER A 205 -9.26 -20.51 1.09
CA SER A 205 -9.01 -20.07 2.46
C SER A 205 -9.99 -20.79 3.39
N LYS A 206 -9.50 -21.20 4.55
CA LYS A 206 -10.37 -21.81 5.57
C LYS A 206 -11.37 -20.79 6.13
N ASP A 207 -11.04 -19.50 6.02
CA ASP A 207 -11.85 -18.40 6.52
C ASP A 207 -12.99 -18.10 5.54
N LYS A 208 -14.21 -18.04 6.05
CA LYS A 208 -15.41 -17.78 5.25
C LYS A 208 -15.63 -16.27 5.08
N LEU A 209 -14.82 -15.66 4.24
CA LEU A 209 -14.82 -14.22 3.95
C LEU A 209 -15.37 -13.92 2.53
N ASP A 210 -15.83 -12.69 2.28
CA ASP A 210 -16.25 -12.24 0.93
C ASP A 210 -15.01 -11.95 0.05
N PHE A 211 -14.52 -12.96 -0.68
CA PHE A 211 -13.40 -12.82 -1.61
C PHE A 211 -13.86 -12.44 -3.02
N ARG A 212 -13.82 -11.14 -3.31
CA ARG A 212 -14.05 -10.55 -4.63
C ARG A 212 -13.60 -9.09 -4.59
N HIS A 213 -13.51 -8.45 -5.75
CA HIS A 213 -13.32 -7.00 -5.79
C HIS A 213 -14.61 -6.27 -5.43
N HIS A 214 -14.49 -5.27 -4.56
CA HIS A 214 -15.62 -4.49 -4.09
C HIS A 214 -15.58 -3.10 -4.71
N ASN A 215 -16.54 -2.76 -5.59
CA ASN A 215 -16.74 -1.35 -5.96
C ASN A 215 -17.05 -0.51 -4.70
N TYR A 216 -16.99 0.81 -4.80
CA TYR A 216 -17.20 1.72 -3.67
C TYR A 216 -18.55 1.48 -2.95
N LYS A 217 -19.62 1.17 -3.70
CA LYS A 217 -20.93 0.87 -3.11
C LYS A 217 -20.92 -0.45 -2.34
N GLU A 218 -20.26 -1.47 -2.87
CA GLU A 218 -20.14 -2.79 -2.26
C GLU A 218 -19.21 -2.77 -1.05
N MET A 219 -18.08 -2.05 -1.11
CA MET A 219 -17.18 -1.82 0.02
C MET A 219 -17.95 -1.24 1.20
N ARG A 220 -18.72 -0.16 0.97
CA ARG A 220 -19.58 0.43 1.98
C ARG A 220 -20.60 -0.55 2.55
N LYS A 221 -21.19 -1.39 1.70
CA LYS A 221 -22.17 -2.40 2.12
C LYS A 221 -21.52 -3.44 3.02
N LEU A 222 -20.31 -3.89 2.68
CA LEU A 222 -19.54 -4.85 3.47
C LEU A 222 -19.14 -4.26 4.83
N MET A 223 -18.56 -3.05 4.83
CA MET A 223 -18.21 -2.35 6.08
C MET A 223 -19.45 -2.23 6.97
N LYS A 224 -20.59 -1.80 6.41
CA LYS A 224 -21.85 -1.71 7.15
C LYS A 224 -22.29 -3.07 7.71
N SER A 225 -22.19 -4.16 6.95
CA SER A 225 -22.55 -5.49 7.47
C SER A 225 -21.64 -5.98 8.58
N VAL A 226 -20.33 -5.65 8.54
CA VAL A 226 -19.40 -5.95 9.64
C VAL A 226 -19.80 -5.17 10.89
N ASN A 227 -20.09 -3.87 10.73
CA ASN A 227 -20.54 -3.04 11.86
C ASN A 227 -21.88 -3.51 12.45
N GLU A 228 -22.80 -3.98 11.63
CA GLU A 228 -24.07 -4.55 12.12
C GLU A 228 -23.88 -5.90 12.82
N ALA A 229 -22.84 -6.66 12.45
CA ALA A 229 -22.53 -7.97 13.03
C ALA A 229 -21.76 -7.88 14.37
N CYS A 230 -20.97 -6.82 14.55
CA CYS A 230 -20.14 -6.53 15.73
C CYS A 230 -20.26 -5.06 16.18
N PRO A 231 -21.46 -4.55 16.50
CA PRO A 231 -21.67 -3.14 16.80
C PRO A 231 -20.98 -2.67 18.08
N ASP A 232 -20.76 -3.58 19.04
CA ASP A 232 -20.15 -3.26 20.33
C ASP A 232 -18.66 -2.97 20.21
N ILE A 233 -18.00 -3.48 19.17
CA ILE A 233 -16.56 -3.33 18.97
C ILE A 233 -16.17 -2.58 17.69
N THR A 234 -17.14 -2.03 16.95
CA THR A 234 -16.86 -1.36 15.67
C THR A 234 -17.58 -0.04 15.52
N ARG A 235 -16.93 0.88 14.79
CA ARG A 235 -17.53 2.15 14.39
C ARG A 235 -17.04 2.58 13.01
N ILE A 236 -17.97 2.88 12.11
CA ILE A 236 -17.64 3.48 10.80
C ILE A 236 -17.70 5.01 10.90
N TYR A 237 -16.65 5.67 10.42
CA TYR A 237 -16.65 7.13 10.25
C TYR A 237 -15.97 7.54 8.93
N SER A 238 -16.00 8.83 8.62
CA SER A 238 -15.46 9.40 7.38
C SER A 238 -14.43 10.48 7.73
N ILE A 239 -13.24 10.42 7.15
CA ILE A 239 -12.16 11.41 7.41
C ILE A 239 -12.20 12.60 6.45
N GLY A 240 -12.94 12.46 5.34
CA GLY A 240 -13.11 13.50 4.35
C GLY A 240 -13.85 12.95 3.13
N LYS A 241 -13.71 13.63 2.00
CA LYS A 241 -14.21 13.18 0.70
C LYS A 241 -13.11 13.29 -0.33
N SER A 242 -13.15 12.40 -1.32
CA SER A 242 -12.39 12.49 -2.56
C SER A 242 -12.86 13.66 -3.41
N TYR A 243 -12.14 13.93 -4.49
CA TYR A 243 -12.48 14.99 -5.42
C TYR A 243 -13.89 14.83 -5.99
N THR A 244 -14.30 13.61 -6.36
CA THR A 244 -15.65 13.34 -6.89
C THR A 244 -16.74 13.25 -5.81
N GLY A 245 -16.38 13.47 -4.55
CA GLY A 245 -17.31 13.52 -3.42
C GLY A 245 -17.55 12.17 -2.73
N LEU A 246 -16.76 11.15 -3.02
CA LEU A 246 -16.82 9.86 -2.32
C LEU A 246 -16.19 10.02 -0.93
N LYS A 247 -16.88 9.53 0.10
CA LYS A 247 -16.38 9.59 1.48
C LYS A 247 -15.22 8.61 1.66
N LEU A 248 -14.15 9.08 2.29
CA LEU A 248 -13.04 8.22 2.72
C LEU A 248 -13.45 7.60 4.06
N TYR A 249 -13.97 6.37 3.99
CA TYR A 249 -14.48 5.64 5.16
C TYR A 249 -13.36 4.91 5.89
N VAL A 250 -13.43 4.95 7.21
CA VAL A 250 -12.56 4.20 8.12
C VAL A 250 -13.42 3.28 8.98
N MET A 251 -12.97 2.04 9.16
CA MET A 251 -13.49 1.12 10.17
C MET A 251 -12.63 1.24 11.43
N GLU A 252 -13.22 1.70 12.51
CA GLU A 252 -12.65 1.63 13.85
C GLU A 252 -13.01 0.26 14.48
N ILE A 253 -12.04 -0.40 15.13
CA ILE A 253 -12.23 -1.63 15.89
C ILE A 253 -11.51 -1.47 17.24
N SER A 254 -12.28 -1.53 18.33
CA SER A 254 -11.84 -1.43 19.75
C SER A 254 -12.99 -1.92 20.62
N ASP A 255 -12.75 -2.33 21.86
CA ASP A 255 -13.83 -2.65 22.80
C ASP A 255 -14.57 -1.41 23.34
N ASN A 256 -14.02 -0.20 23.16
CA ASN A 256 -14.67 1.08 23.45
C ASN A 256 -14.69 2.03 22.24
N PRO A 257 -15.40 1.67 21.15
CA PRO A 257 -15.33 2.40 19.90
C PRO A 257 -15.82 3.85 20.06
N GLY A 258 -14.96 4.76 19.62
CA GLY A 258 -15.18 6.19 19.50
C GLY A 258 -14.55 7.04 20.59
N LYS A 259 -13.84 6.40 21.52
CA LYS A 259 -13.18 7.07 22.64
C LYS A 259 -11.73 6.56 22.72
N HIS A 260 -10.81 7.48 22.89
CA HIS A 260 -9.44 7.15 23.27
C HIS A 260 -9.40 6.77 24.76
N GLU A 261 -8.72 5.67 25.10
CA GLU A 261 -8.52 5.22 26.47
C GLU A 261 -7.07 5.41 26.92
N LEU A 262 -6.90 5.85 28.17
CA LEU A 262 -5.57 6.19 28.71
C LEU A 262 -4.62 4.99 28.63
N GLY A 263 -3.55 5.12 27.84
CA GLY A 263 -2.53 4.10 27.64
C GLY A 263 -2.87 3.03 26.60
N GLU A 264 -4.03 3.12 25.95
CA GLU A 264 -4.41 2.31 24.78
C GLU A 264 -3.79 2.93 23.50
N PRO A 265 -2.85 2.25 22.83
CA PRO A 265 -2.27 2.76 21.60
C PRO A 265 -3.27 2.77 20.43
N GLU A 266 -3.15 3.78 19.58
CA GLU A 266 -3.90 3.89 18.34
C GLU A 266 -3.05 3.34 17.18
N PHE A 267 -3.60 2.37 16.44
CA PHE A 267 -2.99 1.75 15.27
C PHE A 267 -3.78 2.08 14.00
N ARG A 268 -3.12 2.16 12.84
CA ARG A 268 -3.83 2.21 11.55
C ARG A 268 -3.22 1.40 10.42
N TYR A 269 -4.09 0.94 9.51
CA TYR A 269 -3.70 0.55 8.16
C TYR A 269 -4.37 1.45 7.13
N VAL A 270 -3.61 1.82 6.11
CA VAL A 270 -4.10 2.58 4.95
C VAL A 270 -3.87 1.76 3.68
N ALA A 271 -4.88 1.67 2.82
CA ALA A 271 -4.75 1.00 1.54
C ALA A 271 -5.38 1.82 0.41
N GLY A 272 -5.05 1.42 -0.82
CA GLY A 272 -5.61 2.03 -2.02
C GLY A 272 -5.27 3.50 -2.14
N MET A 273 -4.06 3.93 -1.73
CA MET A 273 -3.53 5.26 -2.05
C MET A 273 -3.34 5.39 -3.56
N HIS A 274 -2.80 4.34 -4.19
CA HIS A 274 -2.90 4.16 -5.62
C HIS A 274 -4.12 3.31 -5.93
N GLY A 275 -5.07 3.86 -6.71
CA GLY A 275 -6.38 3.22 -6.90
C GLY A 275 -6.32 1.90 -7.66
N ASN A 276 -5.29 1.66 -8.46
CA ASN A 276 -5.08 0.39 -9.17
C ASN A 276 -4.23 -0.63 -8.38
N GLU A 277 -3.80 -0.31 -7.16
CA GLU A 277 -3.09 -1.22 -6.26
C GLU A 277 -4.10 -1.81 -5.26
N VAL A 278 -4.82 -2.83 -5.74
CA VAL A 278 -6.11 -3.26 -5.18
C VAL A 278 -5.99 -4.25 -4.05
N LEU A 279 -4.91 -5.04 -3.99
CA LEU A 279 -4.81 -6.13 -3.01
C LEU A 279 -4.94 -5.62 -1.56
N GLY A 280 -4.25 -4.53 -1.21
CA GLY A 280 -4.34 -3.95 0.13
C GLY A 280 -5.78 -3.56 0.54
N ARG A 281 -6.57 -3.03 -0.41
CA ARG A 281 -7.98 -2.68 -0.17
C ARG A 281 -8.78 -3.90 0.24
N GLU A 282 -8.68 -4.97 -0.53
CA GLU A 282 -9.44 -6.20 -0.28
C GLU A 282 -8.96 -6.90 1.00
N LEU A 283 -7.64 -6.91 1.27
CA LEU A 283 -7.09 -7.43 2.53
C LEU A 283 -7.64 -6.70 3.76
N LEU A 284 -7.81 -5.37 3.72
CA LEU A 284 -8.42 -4.64 4.84
C LEU A 284 -9.92 -4.94 5.00
N LEU A 285 -10.65 -5.17 3.90
CA LEU A 285 -12.04 -5.62 3.95
C LEU A 285 -12.17 -7.06 4.48
N ASN A 286 -11.21 -7.93 4.17
CA ASN A 286 -11.13 -9.27 4.73
C ASN A 286 -10.73 -9.24 6.22
N LEU A 287 -9.77 -8.40 6.60
CA LEU A 287 -9.32 -8.24 7.99
C LEU A 287 -10.46 -7.78 8.92
N MET A 288 -11.26 -6.78 8.52
CA MET A 288 -12.39 -6.34 9.35
C MET A 288 -13.48 -7.43 9.52
N GLN A 289 -13.71 -8.27 8.50
CA GLN A 289 -14.60 -9.42 8.62
C GLN A 289 -14.00 -10.47 9.57
N TYR A 290 -12.73 -10.81 9.39
CA TYR A 290 -12.00 -11.78 10.19
C TYR A 290 -11.98 -11.39 11.66
N MET A 291 -11.58 -10.16 12.00
CA MET A 291 -11.53 -9.70 13.38
C MET A 291 -12.91 -9.76 14.06
N CYS A 292 -13.98 -9.37 13.37
CA CYS A 292 -15.34 -9.49 13.90
C CYS A 292 -15.76 -10.97 14.11
N GLN A 293 -15.45 -11.85 13.15
CA GLN A 293 -15.79 -13.27 13.25
C GLN A 293 -15.04 -13.97 14.38
N GLU A 294 -13.72 -13.74 14.50
CA GLU A 294 -12.87 -14.36 15.51
C GLU A 294 -13.12 -13.80 16.91
N TYR A 295 -13.38 -12.49 17.04
CA TYR A 295 -13.78 -11.89 18.31
C TYR A 295 -15.07 -12.53 18.85
N LYS A 296 -16.08 -12.74 17.98
CA LYS A 296 -17.33 -13.42 18.36
C LYS A 296 -17.16 -14.90 18.70
N GLN A 297 -16.13 -15.54 18.14
CA GLN A 297 -15.77 -16.91 18.50
C GLN A 297 -14.98 -16.99 19.81
N GLY A 298 -14.53 -15.85 20.35
CA GLY A 298 -13.74 -15.79 21.57
C GLY A 298 -12.28 -16.18 21.37
N ASP A 299 -11.74 -16.02 20.15
CA ASP A 299 -10.31 -16.20 19.89
C ASP A 299 -9.51 -15.24 20.77
N GLN A 300 -8.65 -15.78 21.64
CA GLN A 300 -8.01 -14.99 22.68
C GLN A 300 -7.01 -13.97 22.12
N ARG A 301 -6.39 -14.26 20.96
CA ARG A 301 -5.46 -13.34 20.32
C ARG A 301 -6.21 -12.12 19.79
N ILE A 302 -7.33 -12.33 19.08
CA ILE A 302 -8.14 -11.24 18.54
C ILE A 302 -8.86 -10.47 19.64
N VAL A 303 -9.41 -11.15 20.66
CA VAL A 303 -10.02 -10.48 21.82
C VAL A 303 -9.00 -9.56 22.50
N HIS A 304 -7.80 -10.07 22.77
CA HIS A 304 -6.73 -9.26 23.38
C HIS A 304 -6.34 -8.07 22.50
N LEU A 305 -6.16 -8.29 21.19
CA LEU A 305 -5.78 -7.23 20.27
C LEU A 305 -6.84 -6.11 20.21
N VAL A 306 -8.13 -6.46 20.19
CA VAL A 306 -9.25 -5.49 20.17
C VAL A 306 -9.42 -4.76 21.50
N THR A 307 -9.15 -5.40 22.64
CA THR A 307 -9.26 -4.78 23.98
C THR A 307 -8.07 -3.89 24.33
N GLU A 308 -6.89 -4.17 23.79
CA GLU A 308 -5.69 -3.39 24.13
C GLU A 308 -5.32 -2.40 23.04
N THR A 309 -6.00 -2.40 21.89
CA THR A 309 -5.62 -1.56 20.75
C THR A 309 -6.83 -0.93 20.09
N ARG A 310 -6.71 0.36 19.81
CA ARG A 310 -7.67 1.07 19.00
C ARG A 310 -7.24 1.07 17.54
N ILE A 311 -7.89 0.24 16.74
CA ILE A 311 -7.48 -0.07 15.37
C ILE A 311 -8.32 0.72 14.37
N HIS A 312 -7.66 1.36 13.41
CA HIS A 312 -8.31 2.11 12.35
C HIS A 312 -7.91 1.62 10.95
N LEU A 313 -8.88 1.12 10.18
CA LEU A 313 -8.66 0.58 8.84
C LEU A 313 -9.26 1.49 7.77
N LEU A 314 -8.42 2.10 6.94
CA LEU A 314 -8.81 2.89 5.75
C LEU A 314 -8.59 2.04 4.49
N PRO A 315 -9.62 1.31 3.99
CA PRO A 315 -9.48 0.42 2.83
C PRO A 315 -9.23 1.15 1.50
N SER A 316 -9.52 2.45 1.42
CA SER A 316 -9.44 3.19 0.17
C SER A 316 -9.20 4.68 0.39
N MET A 317 -7.93 5.08 0.34
CA MET A 317 -7.57 6.49 0.33
C MET A 317 -7.93 7.17 -1.01
N ASN A 318 -7.82 6.45 -2.14
CA ASN A 318 -8.15 6.90 -3.50
C ASN A 318 -9.35 6.14 -4.09
N PRO A 319 -10.58 6.37 -3.60
CA PRO A 319 -11.75 5.69 -4.15
C PRO A 319 -12.06 6.10 -5.60
N ASP A 320 -11.66 7.31 -6.02
CA ASP A 320 -11.90 7.80 -7.38
C ASP A 320 -11.06 7.04 -8.42
N GLY A 321 -9.75 6.92 -8.18
CA GLY A 321 -8.83 6.14 -9.02
C GLY A 321 -9.20 4.66 -9.04
N TYR A 322 -9.62 4.10 -7.91
CA TYR A 322 -10.09 2.72 -7.83
C TYR A 322 -11.34 2.47 -8.67
N GLU A 323 -12.35 3.36 -8.65
CA GLU A 323 -13.54 3.20 -9.49
C GLU A 323 -13.21 3.22 -10.99
N MET A 324 -12.15 3.93 -11.39
CA MET A 324 -11.66 3.88 -12.78
C MET A 324 -11.03 2.52 -13.10
N ALA A 325 -10.09 2.06 -12.27
CA ALA A 325 -9.44 0.76 -12.45
C ALA A 325 -10.46 -0.39 -12.41
N PHE A 326 -11.37 -0.39 -11.44
CA PHE A 326 -12.41 -1.41 -11.26
C PHE A 326 -13.32 -1.53 -12.49
N LYS A 327 -13.74 -0.42 -13.10
CA LYS A 327 -14.56 -0.44 -14.33
C LYS A 327 -13.82 -1.03 -15.52
N LYS A 328 -12.49 -0.93 -15.53
CA LYS A 328 -11.65 -1.47 -16.60
C LYS A 328 -11.41 -2.96 -16.42
N GLY A 329 -11.24 -3.43 -15.18
CA GLY A 329 -10.99 -4.82 -14.81
C GLY A 329 -9.51 -5.06 -14.45
N SER A 330 -9.25 -6.13 -13.69
CA SER A 330 -7.94 -6.48 -13.11
C SER A 330 -6.82 -6.49 -14.14
N GLU A 331 -6.99 -7.25 -15.21
CA GLU A 331 -5.95 -7.47 -16.23
C GLU A 331 -5.84 -6.30 -17.22
N LEU A 332 -6.83 -5.40 -17.24
CA LEU A 332 -6.97 -4.36 -18.27
C LEU A 332 -6.69 -2.95 -17.77
N ALA A 333 -6.64 -2.74 -16.45
CA ALA A 333 -6.21 -1.47 -15.87
C ALA A 333 -4.73 -1.19 -16.19
N GLY A 334 -3.90 -2.23 -16.31
CA GLY A 334 -2.47 -2.06 -16.56
C GLY A 334 -1.75 -1.30 -15.44
N TRP A 335 -0.55 -0.80 -15.73
CA TRP A 335 0.34 -0.27 -14.70
C TRP A 335 -0.05 1.09 -14.11
N GLY A 336 -0.72 1.95 -14.89
CA GLY A 336 -0.97 3.35 -14.52
C GLY A 336 -2.44 3.79 -14.44
N PHE A 337 -3.37 3.08 -15.07
CA PHE A 337 -4.76 3.53 -15.13
C PHE A 337 -5.45 3.38 -13.78
N GLY A 338 -5.85 4.51 -13.16
CA GLY A 338 -6.43 4.54 -11.82
C GLY A 338 -5.42 4.69 -10.68
N ARG A 339 -4.11 4.83 -10.99
CA ARG A 339 -3.06 5.09 -9.98
C ARG A 339 -3.26 6.43 -9.28
N TYR A 340 -3.38 7.49 -10.07
CA TYR A 340 -3.45 8.87 -9.59
C TYR A 340 -4.82 9.23 -8.99
N SER A 341 -4.89 10.33 -8.25
CA SER A 341 -6.18 10.94 -7.88
C SER A 341 -6.98 11.32 -9.14
N TYR A 342 -8.26 11.69 -8.98
CA TYR A 342 -9.06 12.19 -10.09
C TYR A 342 -8.41 13.41 -10.80
N GLU A 343 -7.66 14.22 -10.05
CA GLU A 343 -6.97 15.40 -10.55
C GLU A 343 -5.63 15.08 -11.24
N GLY A 344 -5.22 13.81 -11.28
CA GLY A 344 -3.95 13.38 -11.86
C GLY A 344 -2.75 13.53 -10.90
N ILE A 345 -3.00 13.60 -9.59
CA ILE A 345 -1.96 13.76 -8.57
C ILE A 345 -1.54 12.39 -8.03
N ASP A 346 -0.23 12.12 -7.95
CA ASP A 346 0.28 10.95 -7.22
C ASP A 346 0.25 11.26 -5.72
N MET A 347 -0.65 10.61 -4.98
CA MET A 347 -0.81 10.86 -3.55
C MET A 347 0.43 10.54 -2.73
N ASN A 348 1.28 9.61 -3.17
CA ASN A 348 2.52 9.29 -2.46
C ASN A 348 3.67 10.28 -2.77
N HIS A 349 3.39 11.35 -3.51
CA HIS A 349 4.29 12.49 -3.72
C HIS A 349 3.61 13.82 -3.34
N ASN A 350 2.51 13.75 -2.60
CA ASN A 350 1.65 14.90 -2.36
C ASN A 350 1.62 15.34 -0.90
N PHE A 351 2.18 14.59 0.04
CA PHE A 351 2.35 15.04 1.43
C PHE A 351 3.38 16.17 1.50
N ALA A 352 3.33 16.97 2.57
CA ALA A 352 4.29 18.05 2.75
C ALA A 352 5.71 17.46 2.87
N ASP A 353 6.64 17.96 2.06
CA ASP A 353 8.06 17.63 2.20
C ASP A 353 8.60 18.30 3.48
N LEU A 354 8.75 17.50 4.52
CA LEU A 354 9.33 17.92 5.80
C LEU A 354 10.81 17.55 5.90
N ASN A 355 11.30 16.65 5.05
CA ASN A 355 12.68 16.20 5.00
C ASN A 355 13.60 17.35 4.61
N SER A 356 13.25 18.11 3.56
CA SER A 356 14.01 19.30 3.13
C SER A 356 14.11 20.34 4.25
N GLY A 357 13.01 20.56 4.98
CA GLY A 357 12.98 21.46 6.12
C GLY A 357 13.88 21.00 7.28
N MET A 358 13.84 19.70 7.59
CA MET A 358 14.69 19.07 8.60
C MET A 358 16.17 19.20 8.26
N TRP A 359 16.60 18.80 7.06
CA TRP A 359 18.01 18.83 6.68
C TRP A 359 18.55 20.26 6.59
N SER A 360 17.76 21.20 6.06
CA SER A 360 18.12 22.63 6.05
C SER A 360 18.32 23.16 7.47
N ALA A 361 17.46 22.78 8.41
CA ALA A 361 17.61 23.17 9.81
C ALA A 361 18.89 22.60 10.42
N ILE A 362 19.19 21.31 10.18
CA ILE A 362 20.41 20.64 10.65
C ILE A 362 21.66 21.34 10.12
N GLU A 363 21.69 21.70 8.84
CA GLU A 363 22.85 22.35 8.21
C GLU A 363 23.10 23.77 8.72
N LEU A 364 22.03 24.52 9.02
CA LEU A 364 22.12 25.89 9.53
C LEU A 364 22.30 25.97 11.04
N ALA A 365 22.24 24.84 11.75
CA ALA A 365 22.26 24.80 13.20
C ALA A 365 23.62 25.23 13.78
N THR A 366 23.61 26.28 14.60
CA THR A 366 24.78 26.65 15.43
C THR A 366 24.74 26.00 16.82
N ASP A 367 23.58 25.51 17.22
CA ASP A 367 23.31 24.85 18.50
C ASP A 367 22.35 23.68 18.28
N GLN A 368 22.90 22.47 18.27
CA GLN A 368 22.13 21.24 18.04
C GLN A 368 21.05 21.01 19.10
N SER A 369 21.19 21.55 20.31
CA SER A 369 20.20 21.35 21.38
C SER A 369 18.86 22.04 21.12
N LYS A 370 18.80 22.94 20.13
CA LYS A 370 17.60 23.69 19.74
C LYS A 370 16.95 23.16 18.47
N LEU A 371 17.52 22.13 17.85
CA LEU A 371 16.95 21.54 16.65
C LEU A 371 15.65 20.82 16.99
N ILE A 372 14.64 21.09 16.17
CA ILE A 372 13.42 20.30 16.15
C ILE A 372 13.77 19.00 15.43
N ASN A 373 13.47 17.86 16.04
CA ASN A 373 13.67 16.52 15.47
C ASN A 373 12.37 15.70 15.45
N HIS A 374 11.23 16.34 15.72
CA HIS A 374 9.89 15.76 15.80
C HIS A 374 8.82 16.85 15.62
N TYR A 375 7.63 16.50 15.11
CA TYR A 375 6.54 17.46 14.90
C TYR A 375 6.96 18.71 14.11
N PHE A 376 7.64 18.48 12.97
CA PHE A 376 7.98 19.55 12.04
C PHE A 376 6.71 20.28 11.59
N PRO A 377 6.61 21.60 11.71
CA PRO A 377 5.40 22.32 11.32
C PRO A 377 5.15 22.17 9.81
N ILE A 378 3.89 21.99 9.44
CA ILE A 378 3.48 22.01 8.02
C ILE A 378 3.70 23.43 7.49
N PRO A 379 4.39 23.62 6.34
CA PRO A 379 4.57 24.94 5.75
C PRO A 379 3.24 25.65 5.50
N GLU A 380 3.13 26.93 5.86
CA GLU A 380 1.89 27.71 5.74
C GLU A 380 1.35 27.68 4.31
N GLN A 381 2.25 27.76 3.31
CA GLN A 381 1.89 27.69 1.90
C GLN A 381 1.18 26.38 1.54
N TYR A 382 1.54 25.26 2.16
CA TYR A 382 0.93 23.95 1.92
C TYR A 382 -0.54 23.89 2.39
N THR A 383 -0.88 24.68 3.42
CA THR A 383 -2.24 24.77 3.94
C THR A 383 -3.14 25.73 3.17
N SER A 384 -2.60 26.52 2.23
CA SER A 384 -3.37 27.46 1.42
C SER A 384 -4.35 26.75 0.47
N GLU A 385 -5.44 27.44 0.11
CA GLU A 385 -6.43 26.95 -0.87
C GLU A 385 -5.85 26.80 -2.28
N GLU A 386 -4.80 27.57 -2.59
CA GLU A 386 -4.11 27.54 -3.88
C GLU A 386 -3.06 26.42 -3.98
N ALA A 387 -2.70 25.77 -2.86
CA ALA A 387 -1.72 24.70 -2.86
C ALA A 387 -2.23 23.46 -3.61
N PHE A 388 -1.37 22.88 -4.44
CA PHE A 388 -1.63 21.69 -5.23
C PHE A 388 -1.59 20.42 -4.34
N VAL A 389 -2.60 20.28 -3.48
CA VAL A 389 -2.76 19.19 -2.52
C VAL A 389 -4.13 18.56 -2.70
N ALA A 390 -4.15 17.27 -3.01
CA ALA A 390 -5.37 16.51 -3.24
C ALA A 390 -6.26 16.51 -1.99
N SER A 391 -7.58 16.48 -2.21
CA SER A 391 -8.58 16.47 -1.13
C SER A 391 -8.38 15.28 -0.16
N GLU A 392 -7.95 14.15 -0.69
CA GLU A 392 -7.63 12.90 -0.02
C GLU A 392 -6.42 13.08 0.91
N THR A 393 -5.34 13.69 0.41
CA THR A 393 -4.14 14.00 1.19
C THR A 393 -4.47 14.91 2.37
N ARG A 394 -5.26 15.97 2.14
CA ARG A 394 -5.71 16.88 3.23
C ARG A 394 -6.54 16.15 4.29
N ALA A 395 -7.44 15.26 3.87
CA ALA A 395 -8.26 14.47 4.78
C ALA A 395 -7.41 13.54 5.65
N VAL A 396 -6.39 12.91 5.06
CA VAL A 396 -5.48 12.01 5.76
C VAL A 396 -4.55 12.76 6.71
N ILE A 397 -4.00 13.92 6.31
CA ILE A 397 -3.21 14.78 7.20
C ILE A 397 -4.02 15.22 8.41
N ASN A 398 -5.24 15.72 8.19
CA ASN A 398 -6.12 16.09 9.30
C ASN A 398 -6.45 14.88 10.20
N TRP A 399 -6.62 13.70 9.62
CA TRP A 399 -6.83 12.47 10.40
C TRP A 399 -5.61 12.09 11.25
N MET A 400 -4.39 12.20 10.70
CA MET A 400 -3.12 12.01 11.42
C MET A 400 -2.95 12.95 12.60
N GLN A 401 -3.45 14.19 12.49
CA GLN A 401 -3.35 15.20 13.55
C GLN A 401 -4.40 15.01 14.65
N ASN A 402 -5.53 14.37 14.35
CA ASN A 402 -6.65 14.23 15.28
C ASN A 402 -6.61 12.95 16.12
N ILE A 403 -5.89 11.92 15.67
CA ILE A 403 -5.77 10.65 16.39
C ILE A 403 -4.29 10.41 16.68
N PRO A 404 -3.90 10.09 17.93
CA PRO A 404 -2.49 9.91 18.28
C PRO A 404 -1.96 8.53 17.84
N PHE A 405 -1.86 8.33 16.53
CA PHE A 405 -1.33 7.10 15.96
C PHE A 405 0.11 6.84 16.43
N VAL A 406 0.35 5.59 16.84
CA VAL A 406 1.65 5.10 17.30
C VAL A 406 2.36 4.33 16.20
N LEU A 407 1.62 3.43 15.53
CA LEU A 407 2.14 2.58 14.46
C LEU A 407 1.15 2.52 13.30
N SER A 408 1.69 2.50 12.09
CA SER A 408 0.95 2.44 10.85
C SER A 408 1.66 1.59 9.80
N ALA A 409 0.91 1.11 8.80
CA ALA A 409 1.49 0.83 7.49
C ALA A 409 0.53 1.26 6.37
N ASN A 410 1.10 1.60 5.22
CA ASN A 410 0.36 1.76 3.98
C ASN A 410 0.63 0.60 3.02
N LEU A 411 -0.44 0.11 2.38
CA LEU A 411 -0.45 -1.10 1.59
C LEU A 411 -0.50 -0.76 0.10
N HIS A 412 0.51 -1.23 -0.63
CA HIS A 412 0.77 -0.98 -2.04
C HIS A 412 0.88 -2.28 -2.85
N GLY A 413 1.00 -2.15 -4.17
CA GLY A 413 1.22 -3.26 -5.07
C GLY A 413 2.09 -2.91 -6.27
N GLY A 414 2.72 -3.93 -6.84
CA GLY A 414 3.63 -3.85 -7.98
C GLY A 414 4.99 -4.48 -7.69
N GLU A 415 5.37 -4.62 -6.43
CA GLU A 415 6.54 -5.36 -5.99
C GLU A 415 6.21 -6.24 -4.77
N LEU A 416 7.21 -6.91 -4.21
CA LEU A 416 7.03 -7.77 -3.03
C LEU A 416 8.18 -7.58 -2.02
N VAL A 417 8.08 -6.49 -1.25
CA VAL A 417 9.08 -5.96 -0.31
C VAL A 417 8.42 -5.07 0.75
N VAL A 418 9.03 -4.92 1.92
CA VAL A 418 8.62 -3.90 2.91
C VAL A 418 9.61 -2.74 2.92
N VAL A 419 9.10 -1.54 2.66
CA VAL A 419 9.88 -0.31 2.53
C VAL A 419 9.77 0.51 3.80
N TYR A 420 10.90 1.00 4.30
CA TYR A 420 10.95 1.80 5.52
C TYR A 420 11.65 3.16 5.32
N PRO A 421 11.30 4.19 6.12
CA PRO A 421 11.87 5.53 6.03
C PRO A 421 13.40 5.63 6.12
N PHE A 422 14.01 6.71 5.62
CA PHE A 422 13.35 7.75 4.82
C PHE A 422 13.16 7.32 3.37
N ASP A 423 12.11 7.85 2.74
CA ASP A 423 11.82 7.66 1.32
C ASP A 423 12.50 8.72 0.43
N MET A 424 12.82 9.89 0.99
CA MET A 424 13.54 10.95 0.28
C MET A 424 15.05 10.88 0.49
N THR A 425 15.83 11.08 -0.58
CA THR A 425 17.30 11.28 -0.53
C THR A 425 17.66 12.72 -0.17
N ARG A 426 18.82 12.93 0.48
CA ARG A 426 19.26 14.27 0.91
C ARG A 426 19.57 15.23 -0.25
N ASP A 427 20.29 14.75 -1.26
CA ASP A 427 20.79 15.57 -2.38
C ASP A 427 20.03 15.36 -3.69
N TRP A 428 18.76 14.92 -3.60
CA TRP A 428 17.94 14.55 -4.77
C TRP A 428 18.57 13.45 -5.65
N ALA A 429 19.48 12.66 -5.08
CA ALA A 429 20.04 11.49 -5.74
C ALA A 429 18.91 10.53 -6.12
N PRO A 430 18.98 9.82 -7.27
CA PRO A 430 17.93 8.85 -7.62
C PRO A 430 17.82 7.70 -6.61
N HIS A 431 18.95 7.29 -6.02
CA HIS A 431 19.07 6.18 -5.09
C HIS A 431 20.17 6.46 -4.05
N GLU A 432 19.82 6.51 -2.77
CA GLU A 432 20.79 6.65 -1.67
C GLU A 432 20.18 6.15 -0.35
N HIS A 433 20.93 5.36 0.41
CA HIS A 433 20.50 4.93 1.74
C HIS A 433 20.42 6.11 2.71
N THR A 434 19.20 6.47 3.10
CA THR A 434 18.93 7.65 3.93
C THR A 434 18.24 7.23 5.23
N PRO A 435 19.01 6.95 6.29
CA PRO A 435 18.48 6.36 7.51
C PRO A 435 17.76 7.37 8.41
N THR A 436 16.77 6.90 9.16
CA THR A 436 16.18 7.66 10.29
C THR A 436 16.98 7.45 11.58
N ALA A 437 16.75 8.29 12.59
CA ALA A 437 17.28 8.05 13.94
C ALA A 437 16.79 6.71 14.55
N ASP A 438 15.62 6.24 14.12
CA ASP A 438 14.99 4.99 14.56
C ASP A 438 15.18 3.82 13.56
N GLU A 439 16.19 3.88 12.67
CA GLU A 439 16.40 2.89 11.60
C GLU A 439 16.40 1.45 12.13
N SER A 440 17.06 1.20 13.27
CA SER A 440 17.13 -0.15 13.84
C SER A 440 15.76 -0.73 14.18
N PHE A 441 14.81 0.12 14.62
CA PHE A 441 13.45 -0.29 14.92
C PHE A 441 12.60 -0.43 13.65
N PHE A 442 12.78 0.48 12.68
CA PHE A 442 12.12 0.35 11.37
C PHE A 442 12.50 -0.92 10.63
N ARG A 443 13.79 -1.30 10.66
CA ARG A 443 14.26 -2.57 10.09
C ARG A 443 13.61 -3.77 10.79
N TRP A 444 13.42 -3.71 12.10
CA TRP A 444 12.68 -4.73 12.84
C TRP A 444 11.23 -4.81 12.37
N LEU A 445 10.49 -3.69 12.35
CA LEU A 445 9.10 -3.62 11.88
C LEU A 445 8.95 -4.19 10.46
N ALA A 446 9.83 -3.79 9.55
CA ALA A 446 9.81 -4.28 8.17
C ALA A 446 10.08 -5.79 8.11
N THR A 447 11.03 -6.28 8.91
CA THR A 447 11.36 -7.71 8.98
C THR A 447 10.20 -8.54 9.52
N VAL A 448 9.47 -8.04 10.52
CA VAL A 448 8.31 -8.73 11.12
C VAL A 448 7.27 -9.06 10.06
N TYR A 449 6.88 -8.08 9.23
CA TYR A 449 5.91 -8.33 8.16
C TYR A 449 6.50 -9.25 7.09
N ALA A 450 7.72 -8.94 6.62
CA ALA A 450 8.34 -9.61 5.48
C ALA A 450 8.67 -11.09 5.73
N SER A 451 9.13 -11.43 6.93
CA SER A 451 9.49 -12.81 7.31
C SER A 451 8.27 -13.69 7.58
N THR A 452 7.12 -13.08 7.87
CA THR A 452 5.88 -13.78 8.19
C THR A 452 5.00 -14.00 6.95
N ASN A 453 5.21 -13.22 5.89
CA ASN A 453 4.45 -13.36 4.65
C ASN A 453 4.95 -14.59 3.88
N GLN A 454 4.03 -15.50 3.50
CA GLN A 454 4.39 -16.80 2.94
C GLN A 454 5.12 -16.72 1.60
N VAL A 455 4.75 -15.78 0.74
CA VAL A 455 5.38 -15.61 -0.58
C VAL A 455 6.63 -14.74 -0.46
N MET A 456 6.60 -13.70 0.36
CA MET A 456 7.72 -12.78 0.52
C MET A 456 8.93 -13.46 1.16
N SER A 457 8.72 -14.31 2.16
CA SER A 457 9.77 -15.06 2.85
C SER A 457 10.31 -16.27 2.07
N ASN A 458 9.65 -16.67 0.97
CA ASN A 458 10.04 -17.83 0.19
C ASN A 458 11.38 -17.58 -0.56
N PRO A 459 12.46 -18.33 -0.27
CA PRO A 459 13.76 -18.13 -0.91
C PRO A 459 13.79 -18.58 -2.39
N ASP A 460 12.85 -19.43 -2.80
CA ASP A 460 12.75 -19.96 -4.16
C ASP A 460 11.88 -19.08 -5.08
N ARG A 461 11.36 -17.95 -4.57
CA ARG A 461 10.50 -17.04 -5.33
C ARG A 461 11.29 -16.33 -6.44
N ARG A 462 10.62 -16.04 -7.55
CA ARG A 462 11.16 -15.22 -8.64
C ARG A 462 10.93 -13.73 -8.34
N PRO A 463 11.89 -12.83 -8.65
CA PRO A 463 11.66 -11.38 -8.61
C PRO A 463 10.53 -10.93 -9.55
N CYS A 464 9.74 -9.93 -9.14
CA CYS A 464 8.63 -9.42 -9.94
C CYS A 464 9.11 -8.84 -11.28
N HIS A 465 10.05 -7.89 -11.21
CA HIS A 465 10.48 -7.13 -12.38
C HIS A 465 12.00 -7.11 -12.56
N ASN A 466 12.69 -6.11 -12.01
CA ASN A 466 14.08 -5.80 -12.31
C ASN A 466 14.98 -5.81 -11.06
N LYS A 467 14.40 -5.91 -9.86
CA LYS A 467 15.11 -5.87 -8.59
C LYS A 467 14.82 -7.11 -7.75
N ASP A 468 15.88 -7.72 -7.22
CA ASP A 468 15.82 -8.92 -6.39
C ASP A 468 15.95 -8.53 -4.91
N PHE A 469 14.80 -8.36 -4.25
CA PHE A 469 14.72 -7.94 -2.85
C PHE A 469 15.12 -9.02 -1.84
N ILE A 470 15.24 -10.29 -2.26
CA ILE A 470 15.70 -11.38 -1.39
C ILE A 470 17.11 -11.08 -0.87
N ARG A 471 17.95 -10.45 -1.70
CA ARG A 471 19.31 -10.01 -1.35
C ARG A 471 19.36 -8.99 -0.21
N TYR A 472 18.23 -8.37 0.10
CA TYR A 472 18.07 -7.38 1.15
C TYR A 472 17.13 -7.89 2.26
N ASN A 473 16.98 -9.21 2.40
CA ASN A 473 16.05 -9.84 3.35
C ASN A 473 14.60 -9.37 3.19
N ASN A 474 14.21 -9.01 1.96
CA ASN A 474 12.86 -8.53 1.60
C ASN A 474 12.44 -7.22 2.30
N ILE A 475 13.42 -6.45 2.77
CA ILE A 475 13.21 -5.10 3.30
C ILE A 475 14.12 -4.12 2.58
N ILE A 476 13.73 -2.85 2.48
CA ILE A 476 14.59 -1.82 1.89
C ILE A 476 14.29 -0.43 2.45
N ASN A 477 15.32 0.40 2.62
CA ASN A 477 15.12 1.83 2.85
C ASN A 477 14.52 2.47 1.59
N GLY A 478 13.51 3.31 1.72
CA GLY A 478 12.80 3.89 0.58
C GLY A 478 13.71 4.64 -0.38
N ALA A 479 14.50 5.58 0.14
CA ALA A 479 15.45 6.36 -0.63
C ALA A 479 16.54 5.49 -1.31
N ALA A 480 16.93 4.37 -0.70
CA ALA A 480 17.84 3.39 -1.31
C ALA A 480 17.20 2.61 -2.47
N TRP A 481 15.86 2.51 -2.49
CA TRP A 481 15.13 1.94 -3.61
C TRP A 481 14.90 2.97 -4.70
N HIS A 482 14.24 4.08 -4.39
CA HIS A 482 14.02 5.21 -5.28
C HIS A 482 13.59 6.43 -4.46
N ASN A 483 14.04 7.63 -4.86
CA ASN A 483 13.72 8.88 -4.19
C ASN A 483 12.23 9.26 -4.33
N VAL A 484 11.48 9.32 -3.22
CA VAL A 484 10.06 9.70 -3.16
C VAL A 484 9.87 10.90 -2.22
N PRO A 485 10.03 12.14 -2.70
CA PRO A 485 9.72 13.32 -1.91
C PRO A 485 8.20 13.46 -1.70
N GLY A 486 7.79 13.88 -0.50
CA GLY A 486 6.37 14.06 -0.16
C GLY A 486 5.62 12.74 0.04
N SER A 487 6.31 11.72 0.57
CA SER A 487 5.71 10.43 0.93
C SER A 487 4.88 10.51 2.22
N MET A 488 3.92 9.59 2.35
CA MET A 488 3.11 9.49 3.57
C MET A 488 3.90 8.96 4.78
N ASN A 489 4.91 8.10 4.53
CA ASN A 489 5.74 7.52 5.59
C ASN A 489 6.56 8.61 6.29
N ASP A 490 7.31 9.38 5.49
CA ASP A 490 8.22 10.41 5.99
C ASP A 490 7.42 11.51 6.69
N PHE A 491 6.26 11.89 6.14
CA PHE A 491 5.34 12.82 6.78
C PHE A 491 4.85 12.30 8.16
N SER A 492 4.45 11.03 8.24
CA SER A 492 3.96 10.44 9.49
C SER A 492 5.03 10.51 10.58
N TYR A 493 6.27 10.12 10.26
CA TYR A 493 7.40 10.12 11.18
C TYR A 493 7.85 11.54 11.58
N LEU A 494 7.88 12.48 10.64
CA LEU A 494 8.38 13.83 10.89
C LEU A 494 7.34 14.75 11.54
N HIS A 495 6.05 14.57 11.24
CA HIS A 495 4.98 15.46 11.72
C HIS A 495 4.24 14.94 12.96
N THR A 496 4.27 13.64 13.23
CA THR A 496 3.50 13.01 14.30
C THR A 496 4.37 12.06 15.14
N ASN A 497 3.76 11.33 16.09
CA ASN A 497 4.42 10.23 16.80
C ASN A 497 4.45 8.91 15.99
N CYS A 498 3.72 8.84 14.87
CA CYS A 498 3.41 7.59 14.20
C CYS A 498 4.60 7.07 13.38
N PHE A 499 5.00 5.83 13.64
CA PHE A 499 5.95 5.13 12.78
C PHE A 499 5.18 4.45 11.65
N GLU A 500 5.54 4.70 10.41
CA GLU A 500 4.86 4.15 9.25
C GLU A 500 5.84 3.51 8.27
N VAL A 501 5.45 2.35 7.71
CA VAL A 501 6.15 1.65 6.64
C VAL A 501 5.24 1.46 5.43
N THR A 502 5.81 1.28 4.26
CA THR A 502 5.09 0.85 3.05
C THR A 502 5.26 -0.64 2.84
N VAL A 503 4.18 -1.35 2.59
CA VAL A 503 4.19 -2.80 2.29
C VAL A 503 3.76 -3.01 0.84
N GLU A 504 4.66 -3.49 -0.01
CA GLU A 504 4.36 -3.94 -1.37
C GLU A 504 3.90 -5.41 -1.31
N LEU A 505 2.63 -5.65 -1.61
CA LEU A 505 1.94 -6.91 -1.29
C LEU A 505 2.01 -7.98 -2.38
N SER A 506 2.17 -7.59 -3.63
CA SER A 506 2.08 -8.48 -4.80
C SER A 506 2.71 -7.85 -6.04
N CYS A 507 3.27 -8.69 -6.93
CA CYS A 507 3.77 -8.24 -8.24
C CYS A 507 2.64 -7.71 -9.14
N ASP A 508 1.48 -8.36 -9.10
CA ASP A 508 0.27 -7.91 -9.78
C ASP A 508 -0.39 -6.82 -8.92
N LYS A 509 -0.56 -5.62 -9.50
CA LYS A 509 -1.20 -4.50 -8.80
C LYS A 509 -2.69 -4.74 -8.55
N PHE A 510 -3.34 -5.42 -9.47
CA PHE A 510 -4.76 -5.69 -9.44
C PHE A 510 -4.99 -7.19 -9.72
N PRO A 511 -4.62 -8.07 -8.76
CA PRO A 511 -4.75 -9.51 -8.94
C PRO A 511 -6.19 -9.90 -9.19
N HIS A 512 -6.42 -10.89 -10.06
CA HIS A 512 -7.76 -11.37 -10.36
C HIS A 512 -8.47 -11.90 -9.11
N ALA A 513 -9.80 -11.76 -9.05
CA ALA A 513 -10.61 -12.14 -7.90
C ALA A 513 -10.40 -13.59 -7.41
N SER A 514 -10.05 -14.51 -8.32
CA SER A 514 -9.75 -15.91 -7.98
C SER A 514 -8.47 -16.12 -7.17
N GLU A 515 -7.59 -15.11 -7.10
CA GLU A 515 -6.32 -15.15 -6.37
C GLU A 515 -6.45 -14.53 -4.97
N LEU A 516 -7.51 -13.76 -4.70
CA LEU A 516 -7.73 -13.13 -3.40
C LEU A 516 -7.71 -14.10 -2.20
N PRO A 517 -8.29 -15.33 -2.27
CA PRO A 517 -8.24 -16.25 -1.12
C PRO A 517 -6.81 -16.67 -0.76
N ILE A 518 -5.94 -16.92 -1.74
CA ILE A 518 -4.55 -17.29 -1.46
C ILE A 518 -3.75 -16.07 -1.00
N GLU A 519 -4.00 -14.89 -1.57
CA GLU A 519 -3.35 -13.66 -1.11
C GLU A 519 -3.72 -13.28 0.33
N TRP A 520 -4.95 -13.59 0.75
CA TRP A 520 -5.33 -13.49 2.15
C TRP A 520 -4.50 -14.42 3.04
N GLU A 521 -4.37 -15.70 2.69
CA GLU A 521 -3.54 -16.64 3.47
C GLU A 521 -2.05 -16.23 3.50
N ASN A 522 -1.54 -15.63 2.42
CA ASN A 522 -0.17 -15.12 2.35
C ASN A 522 0.09 -13.97 3.33
N ASN A 523 -0.93 -13.15 3.63
CA ASN A 523 -0.78 -11.88 4.35
C ASN A 523 -1.45 -11.85 5.73
N ARG A 524 -2.43 -12.71 6.02
CA ARG A 524 -3.23 -12.68 7.27
C ARG A 524 -2.34 -12.62 8.51
N GLU A 525 -1.37 -13.53 8.61
CA GLU A 525 -0.48 -13.58 9.77
C GLU A 525 0.43 -12.35 9.85
N SER A 526 0.99 -11.88 8.73
CA SER A 526 1.79 -10.66 8.69
C SER A 526 1.02 -9.42 9.14
N LEU A 527 -0.25 -9.29 8.74
CA LEU A 527 -1.11 -8.18 9.16
C LEU A 527 -1.32 -8.19 10.69
N LEU A 528 -1.59 -9.35 11.27
CA LEU A 528 -1.81 -9.49 12.71
C LEU A 528 -0.53 -9.25 13.52
N VAL A 529 0.58 -9.92 13.16
CA VAL A 529 1.84 -9.78 13.89
C VAL A 529 2.42 -8.37 13.77
N TYR A 530 2.26 -7.71 12.62
CA TYR A 530 2.67 -6.32 12.47
C TYR A 530 1.86 -5.38 13.38
N MET A 531 0.53 -5.54 13.45
CA MET A 531 -0.32 -4.77 14.37
C MET A 531 0.11 -4.94 15.82
N GLU A 532 0.43 -6.16 16.23
CA GLU A 532 0.90 -6.47 17.59
C GLU A 532 2.19 -5.72 17.96
N GLN A 533 2.99 -5.26 16.98
CA GLN A 533 4.21 -4.50 17.26
C GLN A 533 3.94 -3.12 17.88
N VAL A 534 2.69 -2.61 17.83
CA VAL A 534 2.30 -1.37 18.51
C VAL A 534 2.48 -1.45 20.03
N HIS A 535 2.53 -2.66 20.58
CA HIS A 535 2.73 -2.97 22.00
C HIS A 535 4.19 -3.17 22.40
N ARG A 536 5.15 -2.71 21.60
CA ARG A 536 6.59 -2.79 21.94
C ARG A 536 7.15 -1.47 22.48
N GLY A 537 8.32 -1.57 23.10
CA GLY A 537 9.05 -0.42 23.63
C GLY A 537 8.58 -0.03 25.02
N ILE A 538 8.37 1.27 25.25
CA ILE A 538 7.87 1.81 26.51
C ILE A 538 6.58 2.58 26.30
N LYS A 539 5.67 2.54 27.27
CA LYS A 539 4.52 3.44 27.36
C LYS A 539 4.38 3.99 28.76
N GLY A 540 3.64 5.07 28.95
CA GLY A 540 3.43 5.62 30.29
C GLY A 540 2.64 6.89 30.26
N VAL A 541 2.48 7.52 31.41
CA VAL A 541 1.75 8.79 31.57
C VAL A 541 2.62 9.82 32.27
N VAL A 542 2.67 11.02 31.68
CA VAL A 542 3.32 12.21 32.24
C VAL A 542 2.29 12.99 33.05
N ARG A 543 2.51 13.11 34.36
CA ARG A 543 1.57 13.76 35.29
C ARG A 543 2.19 14.94 36.03
N ASP A 544 1.36 15.92 36.38
CA ASP A 544 1.70 16.94 37.37
C ASP A 544 1.83 16.28 38.75
N LYS A 545 2.96 16.49 39.42
CA LYS A 545 3.26 15.86 40.72
C LYS A 545 2.30 16.26 41.84
N ASP A 546 1.74 17.47 41.79
CA ASP A 546 0.86 18.00 42.84
C ASP A 546 -0.62 17.67 42.55
N THR A 547 -1.05 17.68 41.28
CA THR A 547 -2.47 17.47 40.91
C THR A 547 -2.79 16.09 40.34
N GLU A 548 -1.76 15.29 40.01
CA GLU A 548 -1.86 14.00 39.29
C GLU A 548 -2.58 14.09 37.93
N ALA A 549 -2.78 15.30 37.41
CA ALA A 549 -3.38 15.53 36.10
C ALA A 549 -2.37 15.23 34.99
N GLY A 550 -2.84 14.67 33.87
CA GLY A 550 -2.05 14.47 32.67
C GLY A 550 -1.47 15.76 32.14
N ILE A 551 -0.23 15.72 31.65
CA ILE A 551 0.45 16.84 31.00
C ILE A 551 0.55 16.53 29.51
N ALA A 552 -0.27 17.19 28.71
CA ALA A 552 -0.20 17.12 27.26
C ALA A 552 1.05 17.80 26.69
N ASP A 553 1.46 17.37 25.50
CA ASP A 553 2.58 17.93 24.73
C ASP A 553 3.93 17.91 25.47
N ALA A 554 4.06 17.13 26.55
CA ALA A 554 5.36 16.88 27.16
C ALA A 554 6.23 16.11 26.16
N ILE A 555 7.49 16.54 26.02
CA ILE A 555 8.49 15.95 25.14
C ILE A 555 9.15 14.80 25.88
N ILE A 556 9.11 13.60 25.29
CA ILE A 556 9.78 12.40 25.76
C ILE A 556 11.01 12.18 24.87
N LYS A 557 12.19 12.43 25.45
CA LYS A 557 13.49 12.21 24.82
C LYS A 557 14.06 10.87 25.30
N VAL A 558 14.52 10.07 24.36
CA VAL A 558 15.37 8.91 24.61
C VAL A 558 16.81 9.31 24.31
N ASP A 559 17.72 9.12 25.26
CA ASP A 559 19.13 9.42 25.02
C ASP A 559 19.68 8.53 23.89
N ASP A 560 20.59 9.10 23.09
CA ASP A 560 21.17 8.51 21.87
C ASP A 560 20.23 8.27 20.67
N ILE A 561 18.94 8.65 20.77
CA ILE A 561 18.02 8.64 19.62
C ILE A 561 17.55 10.07 19.32
N ASP A 562 18.01 10.61 18.19
CA ASP A 562 17.69 11.98 17.76
C ASP A 562 16.31 12.09 17.07
N HIS A 563 15.29 11.55 17.74
CA HIS A 563 13.89 11.71 17.37
C HIS A 563 13.02 11.58 18.64
N HIS A 564 12.46 12.69 19.11
CA HIS A 564 11.62 12.69 20.31
C HIS A 564 10.15 12.46 19.96
N ILE A 565 9.34 12.15 20.97
CA ILE A 565 7.87 12.06 20.82
C ILE A 565 7.17 13.01 21.79
N ARG A 566 5.86 13.17 21.63
CA ARG A 566 5.02 13.94 22.54
C ARG A 566 3.98 13.08 23.24
N SER A 567 3.68 13.43 24.48
CA SER A 567 2.48 12.92 25.17
C SER A 567 1.21 13.57 24.62
N VAL A 568 0.11 12.83 24.69
CA VAL A 568 -1.19 13.23 24.16
C VAL A 568 -2.02 13.95 25.23
N THR A 569 -3.31 14.20 24.96
CA THR A 569 -4.17 15.07 25.79
C THR A 569 -4.22 14.67 27.27
N ASP A 570 -4.24 13.38 27.59
CA ASP A 570 -4.28 12.88 28.97
C ASP A 570 -2.88 12.56 29.55
N GLY A 571 -1.82 12.97 28.83
CA GLY A 571 -0.42 12.87 29.23
C GLY A 571 0.22 11.50 28.93
N ASP A 572 -0.53 10.56 28.38
CA ASP A 572 -0.01 9.27 27.94
C ASP A 572 0.83 9.37 26.68
N TYR A 573 1.74 8.40 26.52
CA TYR A 573 2.68 8.32 25.41
C TYR A 573 3.09 6.88 25.15
N TRP A 574 3.54 6.62 23.93
CA TRP A 574 4.10 5.34 23.48
C TRP A 574 5.37 5.61 22.70
N ARG A 575 6.48 5.01 23.12
CA ARG A 575 7.78 5.10 22.45
C ARG A 575 8.22 3.70 22.04
N LEU A 576 8.10 3.42 20.76
CA LEU A 576 8.53 2.17 20.15
C LEU A 576 10.06 2.07 20.17
N LEU A 577 10.59 0.99 20.75
CA LEU A 577 12.01 0.76 20.97
C LEU A 577 12.33 -0.74 20.90
N ASN A 578 13.55 -1.05 20.48
CA ASN A 578 14.09 -2.39 20.59
C ASN A 578 14.40 -2.76 22.06
N PRO A 579 14.54 -4.04 22.41
CA PRO A 579 14.96 -4.44 23.75
C PRO A 579 16.30 -3.82 24.15
N GLY A 580 16.37 -3.23 25.34
CA GLY A 580 17.52 -2.44 25.78
C GLY A 580 17.24 -1.61 27.01
N GLU A 581 18.29 -0.99 27.56
CA GLU A 581 18.19 -0.02 28.65
C GLU A 581 18.33 1.39 28.10
N TYR A 582 17.37 2.26 28.41
CA TYR A 582 17.30 3.60 27.85
C TYR A 582 17.20 4.64 28.96
N GLN A 583 18.02 5.69 28.87
CA GLN A 583 17.83 6.88 29.70
C GLN A 583 16.81 7.79 29.04
N VAL A 584 15.69 8.02 29.72
CA VAL A 584 14.55 8.77 29.19
C VAL A 584 14.39 10.05 30.00
N THR A 585 14.36 11.18 29.28
CA THR A 585 14.17 12.51 29.86
C THR A 585 12.86 13.10 29.36
N VAL A 586 11.98 13.47 30.29
CA VAL A 586 10.71 14.12 29.98
C VAL A 586 10.77 15.59 30.37
N SER A 587 10.33 16.46 29.47
CA SER A 587 10.26 17.90 29.68
C SER A 587 8.94 18.47 29.20
N ALA A 588 8.41 19.47 29.89
CA ALA A 588 7.18 20.16 29.51
C ALA A 588 7.28 21.64 29.88
N GLU A 589 6.62 22.51 29.11
CA GLU A 589 6.63 23.95 29.38
C GLU A 589 6.09 24.24 30.79
N GLY A 590 6.85 25.02 31.57
CA GLY A 590 6.46 25.39 32.94
C GLY A 590 6.78 24.35 34.01
N TYR A 591 7.41 23.22 33.68
CA TYR A 591 7.85 22.18 34.61
C TYR A 591 9.37 22.02 34.63
N PHE A 592 9.91 21.49 35.72
CA PHE A 592 11.29 20.99 35.74
C PHE A 592 11.36 19.64 35.00
N PRO A 593 12.38 19.42 34.14
CA PRO A 593 12.55 18.15 33.46
C PRO A 593 12.87 17.03 34.46
N SER A 594 12.50 15.80 34.11
CA SER A 594 12.76 14.61 34.91
C SER A 594 13.37 13.52 34.04
N SER A 595 14.45 12.90 34.51
CA SER A 595 15.11 11.80 33.81
C SER A 595 15.06 10.52 34.64
N ARG A 596 14.91 9.38 33.97
CA ARG A 596 15.03 8.05 34.58
C ARG A 596 15.40 7.00 33.54
N THR A 597 15.91 5.88 34.03
CA THR A 597 16.15 4.71 33.20
C THR A 597 14.85 3.92 33.00
N CYS A 598 14.48 3.64 31.77
CA CYS A 598 13.40 2.72 31.38
C CYS A 598 14.02 1.51 30.67
N GLN A 599 13.62 0.30 31.04
CA GLN A 599 14.12 -0.93 30.43
C GLN A 599 13.07 -1.52 29.49
N VAL A 600 13.42 -1.77 28.23
CA VAL A 600 12.59 -2.48 27.27
C VAL A 600 12.95 -3.96 27.31
N MET A 601 11.98 -4.79 27.61
CA MET A 601 12.15 -6.23 27.76
C MET A 601 11.97 -6.94 26.41
N TYR A 602 12.33 -8.23 26.36
CA TYR A 602 12.17 -9.08 25.16
C TYR A 602 10.75 -9.65 25.00
N ASP A 603 9.88 -9.41 25.97
CA ASP A 603 8.48 -9.82 25.92
C ASP A 603 7.70 -8.99 24.89
N HIS A 604 6.43 -9.34 24.73
CA HIS A 604 5.51 -8.72 23.77
C HIS A 604 4.68 -7.58 24.40
N TYR A 605 4.99 -7.17 25.63
CA TYR A 605 4.30 -6.09 26.32
C TYR A 605 5.20 -4.87 26.45
N PRO A 606 4.64 -3.64 26.40
CA PRO A 606 5.44 -2.44 26.56
C PRO A 606 5.75 -2.23 28.03
N THR A 607 6.98 -1.81 28.34
CA THR A 607 7.32 -1.47 29.73
C THR A 607 6.65 -0.16 30.13
N ILE A 608 5.96 -0.17 31.27
CA ILE A 608 5.38 1.05 31.84
C ILE A 608 6.48 1.94 32.43
N CYS A 609 6.62 3.17 31.93
CA CYS A 609 7.58 4.15 32.40
C CYS A 609 6.94 5.52 32.70
N ASP A 610 6.21 5.63 33.81
CA ASP A 610 5.52 6.87 34.19
C ASP A 610 6.47 7.99 34.64
N PHE A 611 6.03 9.25 34.48
CA PHE A 611 6.74 10.45 34.93
C PHE A 611 5.84 11.37 35.76
N ARG A 612 6.41 11.96 36.82
CA ARG A 612 5.76 13.03 37.61
C ARG A 612 6.62 14.28 37.57
N LEU A 613 6.14 15.33 36.91
CA LEU A 613 6.86 16.58 36.75
C LEU A 613 6.47 17.60 37.82
N THR A 614 7.45 18.37 38.31
CA THR A 614 7.22 19.42 39.31
C THR A 614 7.11 20.78 38.63
N LYS A 615 6.02 21.51 38.87
CA LYS A 615 5.83 22.87 38.34
C LYS A 615 6.92 23.83 38.80
N MET A 616 7.39 24.67 37.89
CA MET A 616 8.31 25.75 38.22
C MET A 616 7.62 26.83 39.08
N PRO A 617 8.33 27.48 40.02
CA PRO A 617 7.75 28.46 40.93
C PRO A 617 7.03 29.61 40.21
N LYS A 618 7.57 30.08 39.08
CA LYS A 618 6.95 31.15 38.25
C LYS A 618 5.59 30.71 37.71
N GLN A 619 5.48 29.47 37.23
CA GLN A 619 4.24 28.95 36.66
C GLN A 619 3.21 28.69 37.77
N ARG A 620 3.65 28.11 38.90
CA ARG A 620 2.81 27.94 40.09
C ARG A 620 2.21 29.26 40.57
N LEU A 621 2.99 30.36 40.51
CA LEU A 621 2.50 31.69 40.86
C LEU A 621 1.43 32.21 39.88
N LYS A 622 1.64 32.02 38.57
CA LYS A 622 0.66 32.38 37.54
C LYS A 622 -0.67 31.65 37.77
N ASP A 623 -0.62 30.34 38.05
CA ASP A 623 -1.82 29.52 38.30
C ASP A 623 -2.57 29.98 39.57
N ILE A 624 -1.84 30.29 40.65
CA ILE A 624 -2.44 30.83 41.89
C ILE A 624 -3.14 32.17 41.63
N LEU A 625 -2.50 33.06 40.87
CA LEU A 625 -3.06 34.36 40.50
C LEU A 625 -4.30 34.21 39.60
N ALA A 626 -4.25 33.30 38.62
CA ALA A 626 -5.38 33.03 37.72
C ALA A 626 -6.60 32.43 38.46
N ARG A 627 -6.38 31.67 39.54
CA ARG A 627 -7.45 31.12 40.40
C ARG A 627 -7.92 32.09 41.49
N GLY A 628 -7.50 33.36 41.46
CA GLY A 628 -7.89 34.36 42.46
C GLY A 628 -7.23 34.19 43.83
N GLY A 629 -6.19 33.37 43.94
CA GLY A 629 -5.44 33.14 45.17
C GLY A 629 -4.53 34.32 45.51
N LYS A 630 -4.41 34.66 46.80
CA LYS A 630 -3.45 35.67 47.28
C LYS A 630 -2.02 35.12 47.15
N LEU A 631 -1.09 35.96 46.69
CA LEU A 631 0.34 35.59 46.64
C LEU A 631 0.81 35.05 47.99
N PRO A 632 1.69 34.03 48.02
CA PRO A 632 2.40 33.62 49.22
C PRO A 632 3.05 34.81 49.95
N LYS A 633 2.97 34.86 51.29
CA LYS A 633 3.39 36.03 52.11
C LYS A 633 4.85 36.44 51.87
N ASP A 634 5.72 35.47 51.59
CA ASP A 634 7.14 35.64 51.27
C ASP A 634 7.39 36.42 49.97
N LEU A 635 6.53 36.28 48.96
CA LEU A 635 6.61 37.03 47.70
C LEU A 635 5.94 38.41 47.78
N GLN A 636 4.92 38.57 48.63
CA GLN A 636 4.38 39.89 48.97
C GLN A 636 5.45 40.76 49.67
N LEU A 637 6.26 40.16 50.54
CA LEU A 637 7.37 40.81 51.24
C LEU A 637 8.53 41.22 50.30
N ARG A 638 8.80 40.47 49.23
CA ARG A 638 9.84 40.82 48.24
C ARG A 638 9.48 42.02 47.37
N ARG A 639 8.19 42.28 47.12
CA ARG A 639 7.73 43.49 46.42
C ARG A 639 7.82 44.77 47.26
N LEU A 640 8.00 44.66 48.57
CA LEU A 640 8.13 45.79 49.50
C LEU A 640 9.58 46.26 49.71
N LYS A 641 10.56 45.70 49.00
CA LYS A 641 11.94 46.23 48.97
C LYS A 641 12.27 46.79 47.58
N PRO A 642 12.16 48.11 47.37
CA PRO A 642 12.71 48.73 46.17
C PRO A 642 14.24 48.76 46.30
N GLY A 643 14.94 48.19 45.31
CA GLY A 643 16.38 48.36 45.15
C GLY A 643 17.18 47.06 45.15
N LYS A 644 17.31 46.48 43.95
CA LYS A 644 18.56 46.00 43.32
C LYS A 644 18.17 45.04 42.19
N PHE A 645 18.01 45.62 41.00
CA PHE A 645 18.27 44.94 39.74
C PHE A 645 19.75 45.05 39.45
#